data_AF-A0A7W9Q1Q2-F1
#
_entry.id   AF-A0A7W9Q1Q2-F1
#
_cell.length_a   1.000
_cell.length_b   1.000
_cell.length_c   1.000
_cell.angle_alpha   90.00
_cell.angle_beta   90.00
_cell.angle_gamma   90.00
#
_symmetry.space_group_name_H-M   'P 1'
#
loop_
_entity.id
_entity.type
_entity.pdbx_description
1 polymer ?
#
loop_
_entity_poly.entity_id
_entity_poly.type
_entity_poly.pdbx_seq_one_letter_code
_entity_poly.pdbx_strand_id
1 'polypeptide(L)'
;MADPSSYRPRPGEIPDSPGVYRFRDEHRRVIYVGKAKSLRQRLANYFQDLANLHPRTRTMVTTAASVEWTVVSTEVEALQLEYSWIKEYDPRFNVKYRDDKSYPYLAVTMNEQFPRVQVMRGHKKKGVRYFGPYAHAWAIRDTVDLLLRVFPVRTCSAGVFKNAARTGRPCLLGYIGKCSAPCVGRITPEDHLDLAEEFCDFMAGRTGTYLRRLEKQMAEAAEEMEYERAARLRDDIGALKKAMEKNAVVLADATDADLIAVAEDELEAAVQIFHVRGGRVRGQRGWVTDKVEEVTTGALVEHALQQLYGEESGDAVPKEVLVPALPDPVEPVQDWLTGRRGSNVSLRIPQRGDKKALMETVQRNAQQALALHKTKRASDLTTRSRALEEIADALDLDSAPLRIECYDISHLQGDDVVASMVVFEDGLQRKSEYRRFQIKGFAGQDDVRSMHEVITRRFRRYLAEKERTGEWTDGSGTGGALPDGPDGTGTGTGAGTGTGTGAEAALADGDGTLPGADALPGTDALTDADMLTGTDVITGTDVITDSLKDDDGRPKKFAYPPQLVVVDGGRPQVAAARRALDELGIDDIAVCGLAKRLEEVWVPTEDDPVVLPRTSEGLYLLQRVRDEAHRFAITYQRTKRAKRFRAGPLDDVPGLGETRKQALIKHFGSVKKLRSATIEQIQEVPGIGRKTAETIAVALAQAAPAAPAVNTATGEIIEDEEPDTTGGSSGEPVTAGAPDERRGQET
;
A
#
# COMPACT_ATOMS: atom_id res chain seq x y z
N MET A 1 11.09 32.05 5.76
CA MET A 1 11.62 30.68 5.61
C MET A 1 10.42 29.76 5.56
N ALA A 2 10.43 28.73 4.72
CA ALA A 2 9.37 27.72 4.73
C ALA A 2 9.46 26.90 6.02
N ASP A 3 8.32 26.61 6.66
CA ASP A 3 8.26 25.67 7.77
C ASP A 3 8.19 24.24 7.22
N PRO A 4 9.16 23.35 7.52
CA PRO A 4 9.10 21.95 7.11
C PRO A 4 7.89 21.17 7.62
N SER A 5 7.16 21.66 8.64
CA SER A 5 5.88 21.08 9.04
C SER A 5 4.82 21.18 7.94
N SER A 6 4.81 22.29 7.19
CA SER A 6 3.75 22.63 6.22
C SER A 6 3.68 21.73 4.99
N TYR A 7 4.82 21.14 4.58
CA TYR A 7 4.91 20.23 3.43
C TYR A 7 5.36 18.81 3.82
N ARG A 8 5.43 18.51 5.12
CA ARG A 8 5.78 17.18 5.64
C ARG A 8 4.77 16.13 5.17
N PRO A 9 5.15 15.13 4.38
CA PRO A 9 4.26 14.03 4.02
C PRO A 9 3.90 13.22 5.27
N ARG A 10 2.67 12.70 5.33
CA ARG A 10 2.25 11.91 6.49
C ARG A 10 3.06 10.61 6.56
N PRO A 11 3.39 10.09 7.76
CA PRO A 11 4.19 8.86 7.89
C PRO A 11 3.64 7.65 7.13
N GLY A 12 2.31 7.58 6.94
CA GLY A 12 1.64 6.51 6.18
C GLY A 12 1.77 6.64 4.66
N GLU A 13 1.82 7.86 4.13
CA GLU A 13 1.87 8.19 2.68
C GLU A 13 3.19 7.76 2.04
N ILE A 14 4.30 7.79 2.79
CA ILE A 14 5.62 7.47 2.27
C ILE A 14 5.82 5.94 2.25
N PRO A 15 6.11 5.31 1.10
CA PRO A 15 6.28 3.86 1.00
C PRO A 15 7.57 3.38 1.69
N ASP A 16 7.53 2.15 2.22
CA ASP A 16 8.73 1.47 2.73
C ASP A 16 9.41 0.68 1.61
N SER A 17 10.03 1.41 0.68
CA SER A 17 10.64 0.83 -0.52
C SER A 17 11.86 1.65 -0.98
N PRO A 18 12.75 1.06 -1.80
CA PRO A 18 13.83 1.80 -2.45
C PRO A 18 13.28 2.91 -3.35
N GLY A 19 13.99 4.02 -3.42
CA GLY A 19 13.49 5.18 -4.17
C GLY A 19 14.45 6.35 -4.23
N VAL A 20 14.09 7.32 -5.06
CA VAL A 20 14.74 8.62 -5.17
C VAL A 20 13.74 9.68 -4.77
N TYR A 21 14.18 10.64 -3.97
CA TYR A 21 13.38 11.79 -3.56
C TYR A 21 14.07 13.08 -3.97
N ARG A 22 13.26 14.11 -4.24
CA ARG A 22 13.70 15.45 -4.61
C ARG A 22 12.92 16.48 -3.81
N PHE A 23 13.62 17.48 -3.28
CA PHE A 23 13.01 18.66 -2.67
C PHE A 23 12.97 19.78 -3.72
N ARG A 24 11.87 20.54 -3.74
CA ARG A 24 11.71 21.71 -4.60
C ARG A 24 11.54 22.98 -3.78
N ASP A 25 11.93 24.12 -4.35
CA ASP A 25 11.56 25.44 -3.84
C ASP A 25 10.13 25.84 -4.25
N GLU A 26 9.68 27.01 -3.79
CA GLU A 26 8.38 27.61 -4.11
C GLU A 26 8.18 27.84 -5.62
N HIS A 27 9.26 28.01 -6.39
CA HIS A 27 9.26 28.13 -7.85
C HIS A 27 9.35 26.77 -8.57
N ARG A 28 9.10 25.66 -7.86
CA ARG A 28 9.16 24.27 -8.34
C ARG A 28 10.54 23.81 -8.85
N ARG A 29 11.62 24.57 -8.62
CA ARG A 29 12.99 24.19 -9.03
C ARG A 29 13.52 23.13 -8.07
N VAL A 30 14.20 22.11 -8.60
CA VAL A 30 14.77 21.03 -7.78
C VAL A 30 16.02 21.56 -7.06
N ILE A 31 15.98 21.63 -5.73
CA ILE A 31 17.05 22.19 -4.90
C ILE A 31 17.92 21.12 -4.24
N TYR A 32 17.39 19.91 -4.06
CA TYR A 32 18.11 18.74 -3.54
C TYR A 32 17.54 17.44 -4.12
N VAL A 33 18.41 16.45 -4.37
CA VAL A 33 18.05 15.08 -4.77
C VAL A 33 18.80 14.09 -3.88
N GLY A 34 18.16 13.00 -3.48
CA GLY A 34 18.81 11.90 -2.76
C GLY A 34 18.15 10.53 -2.96
N LYS A 35 18.94 9.46 -2.79
CA LYS A 35 18.46 8.07 -2.80
C LYS A 35 18.11 7.54 -1.41
N ALA A 36 17.27 6.50 -1.37
CA ALA A 36 16.90 5.76 -0.16
C ALA A 36 16.81 4.25 -0.41
N LYS A 37 17.18 3.45 0.60
CA LYS A 37 16.80 2.02 0.69
C LYS A 37 15.35 1.84 1.16
N SER A 38 14.92 2.72 2.06
CA SER A 38 13.54 2.89 2.53
C SER A 38 13.24 4.38 2.46
N LEU A 39 12.35 4.79 1.56
CA LEU A 39 11.89 6.17 1.47
C LEU A 39 11.29 6.64 2.81
N ARG A 40 10.44 5.82 3.45
CA ARG A 40 9.81 6.13 4.75
C ARG A 40 10.85 6.49 5.82
N GLN A 41 11.83 5.62 6.05
CA GLN A 41 12.88 5.86 7.04
C GLN A 41 13.77 7.06 6.65
N ARG A 42 14.11 7.19 5.36
CA ARG A 42 15.03 8.24 4.92
C ARG A 42 14.42 9.63 4.95
N LEU A 43 13.17 9.77 4.52
CA LEU A 43 12.45 11.05 4.54
C LEU A 43 12.08 11.47 5.96
N ALA A 44 11.70 10.53 6.84
CA ALA A 44 11.43 10.84 8.26
C ALA A 44 12.60 11.57 8.95
N ASN A 45 13.85 11.24 8.59
CA ASN A 45 15.05 11.90 9.13
C ASN A 45 15.24 13.37 8.71
N TYR A 46 14.57 13.84 7.64
CA TYR A 46 14.59 15.26 7.25
C TYR A 46 13.53 16.10 7.98
N PHE A 47 12.51 15.46 8.56
CA PHE A 47 11.41 16.08 9.30
C PHE A 47 11.48 15.79 10.82
N GLN A 48 12.69 15.62 11.33
CA GLN A 48 12.98 15.67 12.76
C GLN A 48 13.06 17.13 13.23
N ASP A 49 13.15 17.34 14.54
CA ASP A 49 13.37 18.66 15.14
C ASP A 49 14.53 19.40 14.48
N LEU A 50 14.28 20.65 14.07
CA LEU A 50 15.22 21.55 13.42
C LEU A 50 16.48 21.82 14.27
N ALA A 51 16.40 21.71 15.60
CA ALA A 51 17.56 21.79 16.48
C ALA A 51 18.54 20.62 16.28
N ASN A 52 18.02 19.43 15.99
CA ASN A 52 18.80 18.19 15.80
C ASN A 52 19.32 18.02 14.36
N LEU A 53 18.83 18.81 13.40
CA LEU A 53 19.31 18.77 12.02
C LEU A 53 20.64 19.53 11.86
N HIS A 54 21.61 18.88 11.20
CA HIS A 54 22.86 19.53 10.78
C HIS A 54 22.56 20.84 10.01
N PRO A 55 23.29 21.96 10.25
CA PRO A 55 22.90 23.29 9.73
C PRO A 55 22.60 23.34 8.23
N ARG A 56 23.39 22.65 7.40
CA ARG A 56 23.15 22.53 5.95
C ARG A 56 21.83 21.82 5.61
N THR A 57 21.48 20.77 6.33
CA THR A 57 20.22 20.04 6.15
C THR A 57 19.05 20.91 6.57
N ARG A 58 19.19 21.63 7.70
CA ARG A 58 18.21 22.62 8.17
C ARG A 58 17.95 23.69 7.10
N THR A 59 18.98 24.32 6.55
CA THR A 59 18.83 25.31 5.46
C THR A 59 18.20 24.71 4.19
N MET A 60 18.47 23.43 3.88
CA MET A 60 17.84 22.75 2.75
C MET A 60 16.34 22.58 2.96
N VAL A 61 15.92 22.05 4.11
CA VAL A 61 14.49 21.85 4.41
C VAL A 61 13.74 23.18 4.59
N THR A 62 14.33 24.23 5.18
CA THR A 62 13.66 25.54 5.30
C THR A 62 13.69 26.39 4.01
N THR A 63 14.39 25.92 2.97
CA THR A 63 14.24 26.44 1.59
C THR A 63 13.12 25.71 0.85
N ALA A 64 12.92 24.42 1.12
CA ALA A 64 11.98 23.61 0.36
C ALA A 64 10.53 24.01 0.63
N ALA A 65 9.69 23.93 -0.40
CA ALA A 65 8.24 24.07 -0.33
C ALA A 65 7.52 22.74 -0.59
N SER A 66 8.21 21.74 -1.17
CA SER A 66 7.66 20.40 -1.35
C SER A 66 8.74 19.32 -1.43
N VAL A 67 8.33 18.07 -1.20
CA VAL A 67 9.14 16.88 -1.46
C VAL A 67 8.34 15.89 -2.32
N GLU A 68 8.99 15.35 -3.33
CA GLU A 68 8.46 14.34 -4.26
C GLU A 68 9.38 13.12 -4.24
N TRP A 69 8.84 11.94 -4.55
CA TRP A 69 9.64 10.71 -4.65
C TRP A 69 9.14 9.78 -5.76
N THR A 70 10.02 8.87 -6.16
CA THR A 70 9.76 7.78 -7.11
C THR A 70 10.21 6.49 -6.48
N VAL A 71 9.33 5.48 -6.48
CA VAL A 71 9.67 4.13 -6.04
C VAL A 71 10.31 3.37 -7.19
N VAL A 72 11.37 2.65 -6.87
CA VAL A 72 12.10 1.78 -7.80
C VAL A 72 12.23 0.40 -7.19
N SER A 73 12.62 -0.60 -7.98
CA SER A 73 12.67 -1.99 -7.52
C SER A 73 13.91 -2.29 -6.67
N THR A 74 15.04 -1.63 -6.96
CA THR A 74 16.33 -1.88 -6.31
C THR A 74 17.05 -0.61 -5.83
N GLU A 75 17.99 -0.75 -4.89
CA GLU A 75 18.89 0.36 -4.52
C GLU A 75 19.77 0.82 -5.69
N VAL A 76 20.07 -0.09 -6.65
CA VAL A 76 20.89 0.24 -7.82
C VAL A 76 20.14 1.18 -8.76
N GLU A 77 18.87 0.93 -9.04
CA GLU A 77 17.98 1.87 -9.74
C GLU A 77 17.91 3.23 -9.02
N ALA A 78 17.76 3.22 -7.69
CA ALA A 78 17.65 4.45 -6.92
C ALA A 78 18.91 5.31 -7.07
N LEU A 79 20.08 4.68 -7.06
CA LEU A 79 21.36 5.36 -7.26
C LEU A 79 21.55 5.83 -8.71
N GLN A 80 21.07 5.08 -9.72
CA GLN A 80 21.15 5.52 -11.12
C GLN A 80 20.22 6.70 -11.42
N LEU A 81 18.99 6.66 -10.91
CA LEU A 81 18.00 7.73 -11.08
C LEU A 81 18.41 9.00 -10.30
N GLU A 82 18.95 8.85 -9.08
CA GLU A 82 19.59 9.94 -8.32
C GLU A 82 20.68 10.63 -9.15
N TYR A 83 21.60 9.84 -9.74
CA TYR A 83 22.68 10.39 -10.56
C TYR A 83 22.18 11.13 -11.81
N SER A 84 21.17 10.58 -12.49
CA SER A 84 20.55 11.22 -13.66
C SER A 84 19.95 12.58 -13.29
N TRP A 85 19.15 12.65 -12.22
CA TRP A 85 18.52 13.89 -11.78
C TRP A 85 19.51 14.92 -11.22
N ILE A 86 20.57 14.49 -10.52
CA ILE A 86 21.64 15.42 -10.10
C ILE A 86 22.32 16.06 -11.32
N LYS A 87 22.51 15.31 -12.40
CA LYS A 87 23.08 15.85 -13.65
C LYS A 87 22.12 16.71 -14.46
N GLU A 88 20.83 16.40 -14.42
CA GLU A 88 19.78 17.12 -15.16
C GLU A 88 19.45 18.47 -14.51
N TYR A 89 19.32 18.49 -13.18
CA TYR A 89 18.83 19.67 -12.45
C TYR A 89 19.93 20.52 -11.77
N ASP A 90 21.18 20.04 -11.73
CA ASP A 90 22.30 20.61 -10.95
C ASP A 90 21.90 21.20 -9.58
N PRO A 91 21.24 20.41 -8.71
CA PRO A 91 20.54 20.93 -7.54
C PRO A 91 21.49 21.56 -6.52
N ARG A 92 21.23 22.84 -6.16
CA ARG A 92 22.13 23.69 -5.36
C ARG A 92 22.65 23.05 -4.07
N PHE A 93 21.84 22.25 -3.37
CA PHE A 93 22.22 21.64 -2.10
C PHE A 93 22.97 20.30 -2.25
N ASN A 94 23.04 19.71 -3.44
CA ASN A 94 23.92 18.56 -3.71
C ASN A 94 25.39 18.99 -3.86
N VAL A 95 25.67 20.27 -4.09
CA VAL A 95 27.03 20.78 -4.31
C VAL A 95 27.74 21.07 -3.00
N LYS A 96 28.86 20.37 -2.79
CA LYS A 96 30.06 20.70 -1.98
C LYS A 96 30.50 19.54 -1.07
N TYR A 97 30.83 18.42 -1.72
CA TYR A 97 32.08 17.70 -1.44
C TYR A 97 32.84 17.59 -2.76
N ARG A 98 34.07 18.13 -2.80
CA ARG A 98 35.08 17.78 -3.83
C ARG A 98 35.65 16.41 -3.51
N ASP A 99 34.78 15.42 -3.43
CA ASP A 99 35.15 14.03 -3.49
C ASP A 99 34.96 13.62 -4.95
N ASP A 100 36.05 13.34 -5.67
CA ASP A 100 36.02 12.81 -7.04
C ASP A 100 35.50 11.36 -7.12
N LYS A 101 34.60 10.99 -6.20
CA LYS A 101 33.79 9.76 -6.14
C LYS A 101 32.74 9.70 -7.26
N SER A 102 33.09 10.25 -8.43
CA SER A 102 32.52 9.86 -9.72
C SER A 102 32.24 8.36 -9.74
N TYR A 103 31.00 8.01 -10.09
CA TYR A 103 30.50 6.65 -9.91
C TYR A 103 31.38 5.62 -10.60
N PRO A 104 31.56 4.43 -10.00
CA PRO A 104 32.34 3.37 -10.63
C PRO A 104 31.59 2.85 -11.86
N TYR A 105 32.27 2.85 -12.99
CA TYR A 105 31.84 2.22 -14.23
C TYR A 105 32.68 0.97 -14.48
N LEU A 106 32.07 0.00 -15.14
CA LEU A 106 32.82 -1.11 -15.73
C LEU A 106 33.28 -0.66 -17.12
N ALA A 107 34.59 -0.60 -17.34
CA ALA A 107 35.20 -0.13 -18.58
C ALA A 107 35.90 -1.29 -19.28
N VAL A 108 35.61 -1.47 -20.58
CA VAL A 108 36.23 -2.48 -21.45
C VAL A 108 37.01 -1.77 -22.54
N THR A 109 38.34 -1.93 -22.54
CA THR A 109 39.26 -1.18 -23.42
C THR A 109 39.36 -1.80 -24.82
N MET A 110 38.29 -1.69 -25.61
CA MET A 110 38.23 -2.19 -27.00
C MET A 110 39.25 -1.52 -27.95
N ASN A 111 39.96 -0.51 -27.48
CA ASN A 111 41.05 0.18 -28.16
C ASN A 111 42.46 -0.34 -27.84
N GLU A 112 42.59 -1.39 -27.03
CA GLU A 112 43.86 -2.09 -26.79
C GLU A 112 43.89 -3.40 -27.59
N GLN A 113 45.07 -3.80 -28.11
CA GLN A 113 45.26 -5.06 -28.86
C GLN A 113 44.73 -6.30 -28.12
N PHE A 114 44.82 -6.28 -26.78
CA PHE A 114 44.17 -7.25 -25.90
C PHE A 114 43.29 -6.45 -24.93
N PRO A 115 41.98 -6.31 -25.21
CA PRO A 115 41.06 -5.54 -24.38
C PRO A 115 41.13 -5.98 -22.91
N ARG A 116 40.95 -5.02 -21.98
CA ARG A 116 40.81 -5.35 -20.56
C ARG A 116 39.53 -4.81 -19.96
N VAL A 117 38.98 -5.62 -19.06
CA VAL A 117 37.86 -5.26 -18.19
C VAL A 117 38.42 -4.67 -16.89
N GLN A 118 38.00 -3.45 -16.53
CA GLN A 118 38.48 -2.74 -15.34
C GLN A 118 37.38 -1.85 -14.75
N VAL A 119 37.37 -1.68 -13.42
CA VAL A 119 36.50 -0.69 -12.76
C VAL A 119 37.17 0.67 -12.81
N MET A 120 36.56 1.63 -13.51
CA MET A 120 37.07 3.00 -13.69
C MET A 120 36.17 4.03 -13.01
N ARG A 121 36.77 5.13 -12.55
CA ARG A 121 36.10 6.37 -12.13
C ARG A 121 36.58 7.53 -13.01
N GLY A 122 35.79 8.59 -13.11
CA GLY A 122 36.11 9.80 -13.88
C GLY A 122 35.59 9.81 -15.33
N HIS A 123 36.23 10.62 -16.18
CA HIS A 123 35.79 10.89 -17.55
C HIS A 123 35.91 9.66 -18.47
N LYS A 124 34.92 9.49 -19.35
CA LYS A 124 34.91 8.45 -20.39
C LYS A 124 35.98 8.75 -21.46
N LYS A 125 36.67 7.71 -21.93
CA LYS A 125 37.71 7.76 -22.98
C LYS A 125 37.16 7.22 -24.31
N LYS A 126 37.60 7.80 -25.42
CA LYS A 126 37.25 7.32 -26.78
C LYS A 126 37.80 5.91 -26.99
N GLY A 127 37.01 5.02 -27.61
CA GLY A 127 37.39 3.63 -27.87
C GLY A 127 37.25 2.66 -26.69
N VAL A 128 36.66 3.10 -25.57
CA VAL A 128 36.38 2.26 -24.39
C VAL A 128 34.87 2.10 -24.23
N ARG A 129 34.36 0.87 -24.12
CA ARG A 129 32.94 0.59 -23.81
C ARG A 129 32.73 0.73 -22.29
N TYR A 130 31.61 1.33 -21.87
CA TYR A 130 31.35 1.68 -20.46
C TYR A 130 29.96 1.21 -20.01
N PHE A 131 29.91 0.28 -19.06
CA PHE A 131 28.69 -0.21 -18.43
C PHE A 131 28.54 0.37 -17.00
N GLY A 132 27.30 0.52 -16.52
CA GLY A 132 26.97 1.24 -15.29
C GLY A 132 26.28 2.61 -15.53
N PRO A 133 26.24 3.52 -14.53
CA PRO A 133 26.98 3.49 -13.27
C PRO A 133 26.45 2.47 -12.24
N TYR A 134 27.30 2.08 -11.29
CA TYR A 134 26.95 1.13 -10.22
C TYR A 134 27.08 1.77 -8.83
N ALA A 135 26.35 1.22 -7.86
CA ALA A 135 26.30 1.75 -6.50
C ALA A 135 27.66 1.76 -5.79
N HIS A 136 28.39 0.64 -5.88
CA HIS A 136 29.69 0.49 -5.26
C HIS A 136 30.63 -0.34 -6.14
N ALA A 137 31.93 -0.03 -6.08
CA ALA A 137 32.94 -0.74 -6.88
C ALA A 137 33.07 -2.23 -6.50
N TRP A 138 32.67 -2.63 -5.29
CA TRP A 138 32.69 -4.04 -4.86
C TRP A 138 31.61 -4.87 -5.57
N ALA A 139 30.41 -4.32 -5.79
CA ALA A 139 29.31 -5.03 -6.44
C ALA A 139 29.64 -5.36 -7.91
N ILE A 140 30.36 -4.46 -8.59
CA ILE A 140 30.90 -4.70 -9.92
C ILE A 140 31.94 -5.82 -9.88
N ARG A 141 32.88 -5.79 -8.92
CA ARG A 141 33.97 -6.78 -8.85
C ARG A 141 33.45 -8.20 -8.67
N ASP A 142 32.45 -8.40 -7.82
CA ASP A 142 31.77 -9.68 -7.63
C ASP A 142 31.09 -10.16 -8.93
N THR A 143 30.36 -9.26 -9.61
CA THR A 143 29.74 -9.55 -10.92
C THR A 143 30.80 -9.92 -11.97
N VAL A 144 31.88 -9.13 -12.08
CA VAL A 144 32.96 -9.38 -13.04
C VAL A 144 33.69 -10.68 -12.73
N ASP A 145 33.93 -11.01 -11.46
CA ASP A 145 34.62 -12.25 -11.09
C ASP A 145 33.84 -13.52 -11.47
N LEU A 146 32.49 -13.45 -11.42
CA LEU A 146 31.61 -14.49 -11.97
C LEU A 146 31.71 -14.55 -13.50
N LEU A 147 31.63 -13.40 -14.19
CA LEU A 147 31.67 -13.35 -15.65
C LEU A 147 33.01 -13.78 -16.23
N LEU A 148 34.13 -13.52 -15.56
CA LEU A 148 35.48 -13.89 -16.00
C LEU A 148 35.72 -15.40 -16.08
N ARG A 149 34.89 -16.21 -15.42
CA ARG A 149 34.92 -17.68 -15.56
C ARG A 149 34.39 -18.12 -16.93
N VAL A 150 33.38 -17.42 -17.45
CA VAL A 150 32.73 -17.72 -18.74
C VAL A 150 33.41 -17.00 -19.90
N PHE A 151 33.76 -15.73 -19.69
CA PHE A 151 34.45 -14.86 -20.63
C PHE A 151 35.84 -14.54 -20.08
N PRO A 152 36.88 -15.34 -20.36
CA PRO A 152 38.21 -15.21 -19.74
C PRO A 152 39.02 -14.04 -20.32
N VAL A 153 38.45 -12.83 -20.25
CA VAL A 153 39.03 -11.57 -20.71
C VAL A 153 40.06 -11.07 -19.70
N ARG A 154 41.07 -10.35 -20.18
CA ARG A 154 42.12 -9.79 -19.33
C ARG A 154 41.56 -8.73 -18.36
N THR A 155 42.02 -8.73 -17.11
CA THR A 155 41.81 -7.61 -16.16
C THR A 155 43.10 -6.99 -15.64
N CYS A 156 44.25 -7.58 -15.94
CA CYS A 156 45.52 -7.18 -15.35
C CYS A 156 46.05 -5.84 -15.90
N SER A 157 46.73 -5.08 -15.04
CA SER A 157 47.36 -3.81 -15.42
C SER A 157 48.45 -4.01 -16.50
N ALA A 158 48.83 -2.93 -17.18
CA ALA A 158 49.88 -2.98 -18.20
C ALA A 158 51.24 -3.49 -17.65
N GLY A 159 51.57 -3.18 -16.39
CA GLY A 159 52.79 -3.67 -15.74
C GLY A 159 52.77 -5.19 -15.52
N VAL A 160 51.66 -5.74 -15.02
CA VAL A 160 51.50 -7.19 -14.83
C VAL A 160 51.54 -7.93 -16.16
N PHE A 161 50.87 -7.39 -17.20
CA PHE A 161 50.90 -7.95 -18.55
C PHE A 161 52.33 -8.04 -19.11
N LYS A 162 53.07 -6.92 -19.10
CA LYS A 162 54.45 -6.85 -19.59
C LYS A 162 55.40 -7.76 -18.80
N ASN A 163 55.22 -7.86 -17.48
CA ASN A 163 56.07 -8.73 -16.67
C ASN A 163 55.80 -10.22 -16.97
N ALA A 164 54.54 -10.63 -17.10
CA ALA A 164 54.17 -12.00 -17.46
C ALA A 164 54.69 -12.41 -18.86
N ALA A 165 54.65 -11.48 -19.82
CA ALA A 165 55.24 -11.69 -21.14
C ALA A 165 56.76 -11.88 -21.07
N ARG A 166 57.46 -11.05 -20.29
CA ARG A 166 58.92 -11.16 -20.10
C ARG A 166 59.34 -12.44 -19.39
N THR A 167 58.56 -12.95 -18.44
CA THR A 167 58.87 -14.17 -17.69
C THR A 167 58.37 -15.45 -18.36
N GLY A 168 57.62 -15.35 -19.47
CA GLY A 168 56.95 -16.49 -20.10
C GLY A 168 55.94 -17.21 -19.21
N ARG A 169 55.51 -16.60 -18.10
CA ARG A 169 54.64 -17.21 -17.08
C ARG A 169 53.36 -16.40 -16.88
N PRO A 170 52.17 -17.00 -17.01
CA PRO A 170 50.92 -16.28 -16.81
C PRO A 170 50.73 -15.88 -15.34
N CYS A 171 49.90 -14.87 -15.11
CA CYS A 171 49.48 -14.49 -13.75
C CYS A 171 48.49 -15.51 -13.16
N LEU A 172 48.18 -15.40 -11.86
CA LEU A 172 47.24 -16.28 -11.17
C LEU A 172 45.90 -16.46 -11.92
N LEU A 173 45.30 -15.38 -12.42
CA LEU A 173 44.05 -15.44 -13.20
C LEU A 173 44.18 -16.29 -14.48
N GLY A 174 45.37 -16.32 -15.10
CA GLY A 174 45.66 -17.16 -16.26
C GLY A 174 46.03 -18.61 -15.91
N TYR A 175 46.36 -18.90 -14.65
CA TYR A 175 46.49 -20.28 -14.16
C TYR A 175 45.15 -20.88 -13.79
N ILE A 176 44.23 -20.10 -13.20
CA ILE A 176 42.90 -20.57 -12.76
C ILE A 176 41.80 -20.42 -13.83
N GLY A 177 42.15 -20.21 -15.09
CA GLY A 177 41.20 -20.14 -16.22
C GLY A 177 40.39 -18.84 -16.35
N LYS A 178 40.42 -17.92 -15.38
CA LYS A 178 39.73 -16.61 -15.42
C LYS A 178 40.33 -15.58 -16.39
N CYS A 179 41.33 -15.98 -17.17
CA CYS A 179 41.99 -15.18 -18.19
C CYS A 179 42.62 -16.13 -19.20
N SER A 180 42.38 -15.94 -20.49
CA SER A 180 42.98 -16.71 -21.59
C SER A 180 44.50 -16.51 -21.74
N ALA A 181 45.09 -15.66 -20.89
CA ALA A 181 46.51 -15.36 -20.78
C ALA A 181 47.20 -14.97 -22.11
N PRO A 182 46.69 -13.95 -22.84
CA PRO A 182 47.33 -13.40 -24.03
C PRO A 182 48.77 -12.93 -23.80
N CYS A 183 49.13 -12.56 -22.57
CA CYS A 183 50.49 -12.15 -22.21
C CYS A 183 51.56 -13.22 -22.45
N VAL A 184 51.19 -14.50 -22.57
CA VAL A 184 52.10 -15.61 -22.88
C VAL A 184 51.73 -16.34 -24.17
N GLY A 185 50.96 -15.70 -25.06
CA GLY A 185 50.64 -16.22 -26.39
C GLY A 185 49.68 -17.43 -26.42
N ARG A 186 48.90 -17.67 -25.36
CA ARG A 186 47.91 -18.77 -25.32
C ARG A 186 46.65 -18.54 -26.17
N ILE A 187 46.46 -17.33 -26.68
CA ILE A 187 45.31 -16.90 -27.48
C ILE A 187 45.77 -15.81 -28.45
N THR A 188 45.19 -15.74 -29.64
CA THR A 188 45.49 -14.68 -30.62
C THR A 188 44.90 -13.33 -30.19
N PRO A 189 45.37 -12.19 -30.74
CA PRO A 189 44.70 -10.89 -30.59
C PRO A 189 43.24 -10.93 -31.05
N GLU A 190 42.96 -11.63 -32.15
CA GLU A 190 41.66 -11.74 -32.78
C GLU A 190 40.66 -12.51 -31.90
N ASP A 191 41.00 -13.74 -31.49
CA ASP A 191 40.14 -14.55 -30.59
C ASP A 191 39.92 -13.85 -29.23
N HIS A 192 40.90 -13.07 -28.76
CA HIS A 192 40.77 -12.30 -27.52
C HIS A 192 39.83 -11.10 -27.67
N LEU A 193 39.83 -10.47 -28.86
CA LEU A 193 38.88 -9.41 -29.18
C LEU A 193 37.45 -9.96 -29.21
N ASP A 194 37.23 -11.12 -29.83
CA ASP A 194 35.93 -11.78 -29.89
C ASP A 194 35.40 -12.14 -28.48
N LEU A 195 36.24 -12.66 -27.58
CA LEU A 195 35.87 -12.87 -26.18
C LEU A 195 35.46 -11.55 -25.46
N ALA A 196 36.12 -10.44 -25.79
CA ALA A 196 35.77 -9.13 -25.24
C ALA A 196 34.50 -8.55 -25.87
N GLU A 197 34.21 -8.87 -27.13
CA GLU A 197 32.94 -8.57 -27.79
C GLU A 197 31.80 -9.36 -27.15
N GLU A 198 31.92 -10.69 -27.01
CA GLU A 198 30.90 -11.52 -26.33
C GLU A 198 30.62 -11.05 -24.89
N PHE A 199 31.66 -10.68 -24.13
CA PHE A 199 31.51 -10.06 -22.81
C PHE A 199 30.72 -8.75 -22.87
N CYS A 200 31.03 -7.88 -23.83
CA CYS A 200 30.33 -6.61 -24.00
C CYS A 200 28.88 -6.80 -24.46
N ASP A 201 28.62 -7.80 -25.28
CA ASP A 201 27.31 -8.14 -25.82
C ASP A 201 26.40 -8.69 -24.72
N PHE A 202 26.94 -9.58 -23.87
CA PHE A 202 26.28 -10.02 -22.65
C PHE A 202 25.95 -8.83 -21.73
N MET A 203 26.93 -7.96 -21.45
CA MET A 203 26.75 -6.77 -20.61
C MET A 203 25.81 -5.72 -21.23
N ALA A 204 25.62 -5.73 -22.55
CA ALA A 204 24.67 -4.89 -23.28
C ALA A 204 23.26 -5.51 -23.38
N GLY A 205 22.99 -6.63 -22.71
CA GLY A 205 21.67 -7.26 -22.65
C GLY A 205 21.39 -8.29 -23.75
N ARG A 206 22.36 -8.67 -24.60
CA ARG A 206 22.18 -9.74 -25.62
C ARG A 206 22.35 -11.15 -25.02
N THR A 207 21.77 -11.39 -23.85
CA THR A 207 21.99 -12.59 -23.02
C THR A 207 21.22 -13.83 -23.49
N GLY A 208 19.99 -13.65 -24.00
CA GLY A 208 19.06 -14.75 -24.26
C GLY A 208 19.39 -15.66 -25.45
N THR A 209 20.26 -15.25 -26.38
CA THR A 209 20.79 -16.14 -27.43
C THR A 209 22.00 -16.93 -26.92
N TYR A 210 22.87 -16.27 -26.16
CA TYR A 210 24.06 -16.88 -25.56
C TYR A 210 23.71 -17.98 -24.54
N LEU A 211 22.76 -17.70 -23.63
CA LEU A 211 22.28 -18.69 -22.66
C LEU A 211 21.71 -19.94 -23.34
N ARG A 212 20.88 -19.78 -24.39
CA ARG A 212 20.34 -20.91 -25.15
C ARG A 212 21.43 -21.72 -25.87
N ARG A 213 22.52 -21.08 -26.32
CA ARG A 213 23.69 -21.78 -26.89
C ARG A 213 24.38 -22.64 -25.83
N LEU A 214 24.60 -22.11 -24.62
CA LEU A 214 25.18 -22.89 -23.52
C LEU A 214 24.25 -24.01 -23.03
N GLU A 215 22.94 -23.75 -22.92
CA GLU A 215 21.95 -24.76 -22.53
C GLU A 215 21.88 -25.91 -23.56
N LYS A 216 22.00 -25.61 -24.86
CA LYS A 216 22.13 -26.62 -25.93
C LYS A 216 23.43 -27.41 -25.80
N GLN A 217 24.58 -26.75 -25.63
CA GLN A 217 25.88 -27.43 -25.43
C GLN A 217 25.93 -28.28 -24.16
N MET A 218 25.20 -27.88 -23.11
CA MET A 218 25.08 -28.64 -21.86
C MET A 218 24.24 -29.92 -22.07
N ALA A 219 23.18 -29.83 -22.86
CA ALA A 219 22.36 -30.99 -23.25
C ALA A 219 23.15 -31.95 -24.16
N GLU A 220 23.81 -31.43 -25.20
CA GLU A 220 24.69 -32.21 -26.10
C GLU A 220 25.78 -32.95 -25.30
N ALA A 221 26.49 -32.25 -24.40
CA ALA A 221 27.49 -32.87 -23.54
C ALA A 221 26.93 -33.91 -22.57
N ALA A 222 25.65 -33.81 -22.18
CA ALA A 222 24.99 -34.82 -21.34
C ALA A 222 24.56 -36.05 -22.17
N GLU A 223 24.10 -35.85 -23.42
CA GLU A 223 23.79 -36.91 -24.38
C GLU A 223 25.06 -37.69 -24.79
N GLU A 224 26.18 -37.00 -24.99
CA GLU A 224 27.52 -37.58 -25.24
C GLU A 224 28.15 -38.22 -23.99
N MET A 225 27.48 -38.22 -22.84
CA MET A 225 27.97 -38.70 -21.54
C MET A 225 29.22 -37.98 -21.00
N GLU A 226 29.54 -36.78 -21.52
CA GLU A 226 30.60 -35.89 -21.03
C GLU A 226 30.16 -35.12 -19.76
N TYR A 227 29.80 -35.84 -18.70
CA TYR A 227 29.20 -35.27 -17.49
C TYR A 227 30.04 -34.15 -16.83
N GLU A 228 31.37 -34.19 -16.90
CA GLU A 228 32.24 -33.11 -16.41
C GLU A 228 32.13 -31.81 -17.20
N ARG A 229 31.83 -31.89 -18.51
CA ARG A 229 31.61 -30.73 -19.38
C ARG A 229 30.19 -30.20 -19.17
N ALA A 230 29.20 -31.08 -19.11
CA ALA A 230 27.82 -30.71 -18.78
C ALA A 230 27.73 -30.01 -17.40
N ALA A 231 28.42 -30.52 -16.37
CA ALA A 231 28.49 -29.90 -15.05
C ALA A 231 29.12 -28.51 -15.08
N ARG A 232 30.24 -28.32 -15.82
CA ARG A 232 30.87 -27.00 -16.01
C ARG A 232 29.92 -26.01 -16.66
N LEU A 233 29.28 -26.40 -17.78
CA LEU A 233 28.33 -25.56 -18.51
C LEU A 233 27.11 -25.19 -17.66
N ARG A 234 26.57 -26.14 -16.88
CA ARG A 234 25.48 -25.89 -15.91
C ARG A 234 25.86 -24.83 -14.88
N ASP A 235 27.03 -24.98 -14.28
CA ASP A 235 27.53 -24.05 -13.27
C ASP A 235 27.81 -22.66 -13.85
N ASP A 236 28.28 -22.59 -15.10
CA ASP A 236 28.50 -21.34 -15.84
C ASP A 236 27.16 -20.64 -16.14
N ILE A 237 26.14 -21.39 -16.61
CA ILE A 237 24.76 -20.89 -16.77
C ILE A 237 24.22 -20.34 -15.44
N GLY A 238 24.47 -21.03 -14.32
CA GLY A 238 24.09 -20.59 -12.98
C GLY A 238 24.79 -19.28 -12.56
N ALA A 239 26.08 -19.15 -12.86
CA ALA A 239 26.84 -17.92 -12.61
C ALA A 239 26.32 -16.73 -13.44
N LEU A 240 25.98 -16.95 -14.71
CA LEU A 240 25.40 -15.93 -15.59
C LEU A 240 24.01 -15.47 -15.11
N LYS A 241 23.12 -16.42 -14.77
CA LYS A 241 21.77 -16.10 -14.25
C LYS A 241 21.84 -15.27 -12.96
N LYS A 242 22.70 -15.67 -12.01
CA LYS A 242 22.97 -14.92 -10.77
C LYS A 242 23.62 -13.55 -11.00
N ALA A 243 24.43 -13.38 -12.05
CA ALA A 243 24.97 -12.08 -12.44
C ALA A 243 23.90 -11.17 -13.06
N MET A 244 22.93 -11.72 -13.80
CA MET A 244 21.80 -10.96 -14.36
C MET A 244 20.83 -10.46 -13.28
N GLU A 245 20.46 -11.33 -12.33
CA GLU A 245 19.55 -10.98 -11.21
C GLU A 245 20.05 -9.75 -10.40
N LYS A 246 21.36 -9.66 -10.16
CA LYS A 246 21.99 -8.53 -9.45
C LYS A 246 22.04 -7.23 -10.26
N ASN A 247 21.81 -7.29 -11.58
CA ASN A 247 21.87 -6.17 -12.51
C ASN A 247 20.50 -5.84 -13.12
N ALA A 248 19.41 -6.28 -12.48
CA ALA A 248 18.05 -5.98 -12.90
C ALA A 248 17.82 -4.46 -13.02
N VAL A 249 17.55 -4.03 -14.26
CA VAL A 249 17.39 -2.66 -14.78
C VAL A 249 18.64 -2.09 -15.46
N VAL A 250 19.07 -2.79 -16.51
CA VAL A 250 19.69 -2.21 -17.70
C VAL A 250 18.94 -2.78 -18.90
N LEU A 251 17.96 -2.03 -19.44
CA LEU A 251 17.49 -2.32 -20.80
C LEU A 251 18.69 -2.17 -21.74
N ALA A 252 18.76 -2.98 -22.79
CA ALA A 252 19.89 -2.95 -23.72
C ALA A 252 20.20 -1.50 -24.15
N ASP A 253 21.49 -1.13 -24.19
CA ASP A 253 21.99 0.27 -24.33
C ASP A 253 21.43 1.02 -25.57
N ALA A 254 20.79 0.31 -26.52
CA ALA A 254 20.13 0.86 -27.71
C ALA A 254 18.60 1.07 -27.57
N THR A 255 18.02 0.90 -26.38
CA THR A 255 16.56 1.01 -26.17
C THR A 255 16.15 2.46 -25.93
N ASP A 256 15.48 3.06 -26.90
CA ASP A 256 14.77 4.34 -26.79
C ASP A 256 13.26 4.10 -26.81
N ALA A 257 12.62 4.18 -25.65
CA ALA A 257 11.19 3.91 -25.49
C ALA A 257 10.57 4.79 -24.39
N ASP A 258 9.29 5.10 -24.48
CA ASP A 258 8.53 5.61 -23.33
C ASP A 258 7.59 4.52 -22.81
N LEU A 259 7.49 4.41 -21.48
CA LEU A 259 6.60 3.46 -20.82
C LEU A 259 5.52 4.24 -20.08
N ILE A 260 4.28 4.04 -20.49
CA ILE A 260 3.09 4.61 -19.88
C ILE A 260 2.41 3.51 -19.08
N ALA A 261 1.97 3.80 -17.86
CA ALA A 261 1.08 2.94 -17.10
C ALA A 261 -0.08 3.76 -16.53
N VAL A 262 -1.24 3.12 -16.43
CA VAL A 262 -2.45 3.68 -15.84
C VAL A 262 -2.80 2.87 -14.60
N ALA A 263 -3.23 3.56 -13.56
CA ALA A 263 -3.93 2.98 -12.40
C ALA A 263 -5.24 3.74 -12.24
N GLU A 264 -6.35 3.04 -12.15
CA GLU A 264 -7.69 3.64 -12.21
C GLU A 264 -8.63 2.98 -11.20
N ASP A 265 -9.73 3.67 -10.94
CA ASP A 265 -10.94 3.14 -10.33
C ASP A 265 -12.19 3.63 -11.10
N GLU A 266 -13.32 3.74 -10.42
CA GLU A 266 -14.60 4.17 -10.97
C GLU A 266 -14.64 5.69 -11.28
N LEU A 267 -13.87 6.51 -10.57
CA LEU A 267 -13.97 7.98 -10.57
C LEU A 267 -12.65 8.70 -10.90
N GLU A 268 -11.50 8.08 -10.69
CA GLU A 268 -10.17 8.69 -10.91
C GLU A 268 -9.25 7.76 -11.71
N ALA A 269 -8.36 8.35 -12.52
CA ALA A 269 -7.25 7.67 -13.18
C ALA A 269 -5.93 8.42 -12.97
N ALA A 270 -4.92 7.71 -12.48
CA ALA A 270 -3.54 8.18 -12.42
C ALA A 270 -2.73 7.62 -13.59
N VAL A 271 -2.13 8.52 -14.36
CA VAL A 271 -1.22 8.19 -15.46
C VAL A 271 0.22 8.44 -14.99
N GLN A 272 1.09 7.47 -15.20
CA GLN A 272 2.53 7.61 -14.96
C GLN A 272 3.32 7.22 -16.23
N ILE A 273 4.33 8.03 -16.57
CA ILE A 273 5.20 7.84 -17.72
C ILE A 273 6.66 7.82 -17.26
N PHE A 274 7.43 6.82 -17.71
CA PHE A 274 8.89 6.80 -17.61
C PHE A 274 9.49 6.94 -19.03
N HIS A 275 10.34 7.94 -19.22
CA HIS A 275 11.05 8.16 -20.48
C HIS A 275 12.38 7.42 -20.47
N VAL A 276 12.59 6.45 -21.36
CA VAL A 276 13.84 5.68 -21.49
C VAL A 276 14.60 6.11 -22.74
N ARG A 277 15.86 6.51 -22.58
CA ARG A 277 16.77 6.78 -23.72
C ARG A 277 18.13 6.14 -23.49
N GLY A 278 18.61 5.36 -24.46
CA GLY A 278 19.83 4.57 -24.37
C GLY A 278 19.79 3.55 -23.23
N GLY A 279 18.70 2.79 -23.11
CA GLY A 279 18.52 1.73 -22.11
C GLY A 279 18.28 2.20 -20.67
N ARG A 280 18.20 3.51 -20.42
CA ARG A 280 18.13 4.12 -19.08
C ARG A 280 16.96 5.08 -18.94
N VAL A 281 16.28 5.05 -17.80
CA VAL A 281 15.26 6.05 -17.44
C VAL A 281 15.94 7.42 -17.34
N ARG A 282 15.53 8.35 -18.20
CA ARG A 282 15.98 9.75 -18.22
C ARG A 282 15.07 10.67 -17.43
N GLY A 283 13.76 10.45 -17.51
CA GLY A 283 12.78 11.31 -16.87
C GLY A 283 11.51 10.54 -16.54
N GLN A 284 10.62 11.21 -15.82
CA GLN A 284 9.29 10.72 -15.51
C GLN A 284 8.30 11.88 -15.49
N ARG A 285 7.05 11.58 -15.85
CA ARG A 285 5.90 12.50 -15.79
C ARG A 285 4.71 11.72 -15.26
N GLY A 286 3.76 12.41 -14.65
CA GLY A 286 2.51 11.77 -14.22
C GLY A 286 1.52 12.81 -13.72
N TRP A 287 0.24 12.44 -13.73
CA TRP A 287 -0.88 13.26 -13.29
C TRP A 287 -2.04 12.35 -12.88
N VAL A 288 -3.03 12.93 -12.22
CA VAL A 288 -4.32 12.28 -11.92
C VAL A 288 -5.41 13.09 -12.59
N THR A 289 -6.43 12.42 -13.10
CA THR A 289 -7.62 13.02 -13.73
C THR A 289 -8.87 12.33 -13.20
N ASP A 290 -9.95 13.08 -13.07
CA ASP A 290 -11.28 12.52 -12.84
C ASP A 290 -11.78 11.80 -14.13
N LYS A 291 -12.59 10.77 -13.95
CA LYS A 291 -13.27 10.01 -15.01
C LYS A 291 -14.73 10.47 -15.08
N VAL A 292 -15.07 11.14 -16.18
CA VAL A 292 -16.45 11.67 -16.39
C VAL A 292 -17.39 10.57 -16.92
N GLU A 293 -16.85 9.52 -17.54
CA GLU A 293 -17.57 8.41 -18.16
C GLU A 293 -16.88 7.06 -17.88
N GLU A 294 -17.51 5.95 -18.25
CA GLU A 294 -16.90 4.60 -18.24
C GLU A 294 -15.88 4.42 -19.38
N VAL A 295 -14.83 5.24 -19.33
CA VAL A 295 -13.71 5.21 -20.27
C VAL A 295 -12.86 3.95 -20.03
N THR A 296 -12.61 3.18 -21.08
CA THR A 296 -11.76 1.98 -21.01
C THR A 296 -10.29 2.36 -20.83
N THR A 297 -9.48 1.45 -20.27
CA THR A 297 -8.03 1.66 -20.12
C THR A 297 -7.34 1.99 -21.46
N GLY A 298 -7.84 1.47 -22.59
CA GLY A 298 -7.34 1.78 -23.93
C GLY A 298 -7.58 3.23 -24.35
N ALA A 299 -8.77 3.77 -24.08
CA ALA A 299 -9.11 5.17 -24.34
C ALA A 299 -8.40 6.12 -23.35
N LEU A 300 -8.22 5.74 -22.08
CA LEU A 300 -7.36 6.48 -21.14
C LEU A 300 -5.91 6.55 -21.63
N VAL A 301 -5.39 5.48 -22.22
CA VAL A 301 -4.07 5.47 -22.87
C VAL A 301 -4.03 6.40 -24.08
N GLU A 302 -5.08 6.44 -24.90
CA GLU A 302 -5.16 7.36 -26.03
C GLU A 302 -5.10 8.83 -25.58
N HIS A 303 -5.94 9.22 -24.61
CA HIS A 303 -5.90 10.58 -24.05
C HIS A 303 -4.53 10.90 -23.42
N ALA A 304 -3.88 9.93 -22.76
CA ALA A 304 -2.54 10.11 -22.24
C ALA A 304 -1.49 10.33 -23.34
N LEU A 305 -1.59 9.63 -24.48
CA LEU A 305 -0.73 9.83 -25.65
C LEU A 305 -0.95 11.20 -26.30
N GLN A 306 -2.21 11.60 -26.47
CA GLN A 306 -2.61 12.91 -26.98
C GLN A 306 -2.06 14.04 -26.09
N GLN A 307 -2.20 13.94 -24.77
CA GLN A 307 -1.71 14.93 -23.81
C GLN A 307 -0.18 14.95 -23.69
N LEU A 308 0.49 13.79 -23.79
CA LEU A 308 1.93 13.69 -23.66
C LEU A 308 2.67 14.23 -24.89
N TYR A 309 2.24 13.83 -26.08
CA TYR A 309 2.91 14.18 -27.33
C TYR A 309 2.25 15.35 -28.05
N GLY A 310 1.13 15.89 -27.55
CA GLY A 310 0.25 16.87 -28.21
C GLY A 310 0.92 18.07 -28.86
N GLU A 311 2.02 18.56 -28.29
CA GLU A 311 2.84 19.68 -28.83
C GLU A 311 4.27 19.25 -29.22
N GLU A 312 4.65 18.00 -28.97
CA GLU A 312 5.99 17.45 -29.20
C GLU A 312 6.18 16.97 -30.64
N SER A 313 7.41 17.07 -31.15
CA SER A 313 7.76 16.62 -32.51
C SER A 313 9.23 16.18 -32.64
N GLY A 314 9.54 15.41 -33.69
CA GLY A 314 10.88 14.89 -33.96
C GLY A 314 11.37 13.90 -32.90
N ASP A 315 12.64 14.00 -32.50
CA ASP A 315 13.32 13.08 -31.58
C ASP A 315 12.78 13.09 -30.13
N ALA A 316 11.88 14.01 -29.79
CA ALA A 316 11.14 13.96 -28.53
C ALA A 316 10.28 12.68 -28.44
N VAL A 317 9.63 12.31 -29.55
CA VAL A 317 8.81 11.09 -29.67
C VAL A 317 9.73 9.88 -29.83
N PRO A 318 9.60 8.83 -28.99
CA PRO A 318 10.47 7.65 -29.04
C PRO A 318 10.14 6.73 -30.23
N LYS A 319 11.06 5.81 -30.54
CA LYS A 319 10.84 4.74 -31.54
C LYS A 319 9.77 3.74 -31.12
N GLU A 320 9.55 3.61 -29.83
CA GLU A 320 8.70 2.60 -29.21
C GLU A 320 7.95 3.23 -28.04
N VAL A 321 6.63 3.03 -27.98
CA VAL A 321 5.81 3.40 -26.83
C VAL A 321 5.18 2.13 -26.26
N LEU A 322 5.39 1.92 -24.97
CA LEU A 322 4.88 0.78 -24.23
C LEU A 322 3.71 1.22 -23.36
N VAL A 323 2.60 0.48 -23.44
CA VAL A 323 1.32 0.82 -22.81
C VAL A 323 0.72 -0.39 -22.08
N PRO A 324 -0.18 -0.21 -21.09
CA PRO A 324 -0.81 -1.32 -20.36
C PRO A 324 -1.93 -1.98 -21.19
N ALA A 325 -2.64 -1.18 -21.99
CA ALA A 325 -3.67 -1.55 -22.93
C ALA A 325 -3.45 -0.77 -24.23
N LEU A 326 -3.92 -1.30 -25.35
CA LEU A 326 -3.90 -0.61 -26.64
C LEU A 326 -5.17 0.25 -26.79
N PRO A 327 -5.10 1.43 -27.43
CA PRO A 327 -6.26 2.12 -27.97
C PRO A 327 -7.01 1.24 -28.97
N ASP A 328 -8.32 1.42 -29.11
CA ASP A 328 -9.12 0.72 -30.11
C ASP A 328 -9.91 1.76 -30.93
N PRO A 329 -9.57 2.00 -32.21
CA PRO A 329 -8.54 1.35 -33.02
C PRO A 329 -7.11 1.86 -32.78
N VAL A 330 -6.11 0.98 -32.94
CA VAL A 330 -4.68 1.30 -32.75
C VAL A 330 -4.10 2.17 -33.87
N GLU A 331 -4.50 1.91 -35.11
CA GLU A 331 -3.81 2.38 -36.31
C GLU A 331 -3.75 3.91 -36.42
N PRO A 332 -4.85 4.67 -36.19
CA PRO A 332 -4.81 6.15 -36.26
C PRO A 332 -3.84 6.76 -35.25
N VAL A 333 -3.75 6.19 -34.05
CA VAL A 333 -2.86 6.69 -32.98
C VAL A 333 -1.40 6.40 -33.33
N GLN A 334 -1.10 5.22 -33.89
CA GLN A 334 0.26 4.86 -34.29
C GLN A 334 0.75 5.66 -35.52
N ASP A 335 -0.14 5.94 -36.47
CA ASP A 335 0.16 6.79 -37.62
C ASP A 335 0.37 8.25 -37.22
N TRP A 336 -0.45 8.77 -36.29
CA TRP A 336 -0.26 10.11 -35.71
C TRP A 336 1.11 10.25 -35.02
N LEU A 337 1.50 9.29 -34.17
CA LEU A 337 2.83 9.27 -33.54
C LEU A 337 3.96 9.16 -34.57
N THR A 338 3.80 8.33 -35.60
CA THR A 338 4.75 8.19 -36.71
C THR A 338 4.93 9.50 -37.48
N GLY A 339 3.84 10.20 -37.78
CA GLY A 339 3.85 11.52 -38.42
C GLY A 339 4.55 12.58 -37.57
N ARG A 340 4.24 12.65 -36.27
CA ARG A 340 4.89 13.57 -35.30
C ARG A 340 6.41 13.38 -35.21
N ARG A 341 6.86 12.13 -35.34
CA ARG A 341 8.27 11.74 -35.23
C ARG A 341 9.05 11.82 -36.55
N GLY A 342 8.36 11.80 -37.69
CA GLY A 342 8.98 11.69 -39.02
C GLY A 342 9.62 10.33 -39.32
N SER A 343 9.40 9.32 -38.47
CA SER A 343 9.81 7.93 -38.70
C SER A 343 8.96 6.99 -37.85
N ASN A 344 8.78 5.74 -38.31
CA ASN A 344 7.87 4.76 -37.71
C ASN A 344 7.99 4.65 -36.18
N VAL A 345 6.85 4.68 -35.50
CA VAL A 345 6.69 4.44 -34.06
C VAL A 345 5.93 3.14 -33.86
N SER A 346 6.43 2.27 -32.99
CA SER A 346 5.71 1.06 -32.56
C SER A 346 4.99 1.29 -31.24
N LEU A 347 3.66 1.13 -31.22
CA LEU A 347 2.84 1.16 -30.01
C LEU A 347 2.49 -0.28 -29.60
N ARG A 348 2.87 -0.72 -28.40
CA ARG A 348 2.66 -2.13 -27.99
C ARG A 348 2.58 -2.39 -26.48
N ILE A 349 1.96 -3.51 -26.10
CA ILE A 349 1.93 -3.99 -24.72
C ILE A 349 3.15 -4.90 -24.45
N PRO A 350 4.00 -4.62 -23.43
CA PRO A 350 5.09 -5.50 -23.08
C PRO A 350 4.57 -6.75 -22.34
N GLN A 351 4.87 -7.94 -22.87
CA GLN A 351 4.38 -9.22 -22.33
C GLN A 351 5.38 -9.93 -21.40
N ARG A 352 6.70 -9.86 -21.69
CA ARG A 352 7.75 -10.57 -20.94
C ARG A 352 9.12 -9.89 -21.06
N GLY A 353 10.03 -10.24 -20.14
CA GLY A 353 11.41 -9.73 -20.09
C GLY A 353 11.53 -8.34 -19.47
N ASP A 354 12.71 -7.71 -19.58
CA ASP A 354 13.08 -6.47 -18.89
C ASP A 354 12.08 -5.31 -19.10
N LYS A 355 11.47 -5.23 -20.29
CA LYS A 355 10.44 -4.23 -20.62
C LYS A 355 9.15 -4.41 -19.81
N LYS A 356 8.78 -5.65 -19.48
CA LYS A 356 7.64 -5.97 -18.60
C LYS A 356 7.96 -5.65 -17.13
N ALA A 357 9.15 -6.01 -16.65
CA ALA A 357 9.59 -5.68 -15.30
C ALA A 357 9.67 -4.15 -15.06
N LEU A 358 10.11 -3.39 -16.07
CA LEU A 358 10.07 -1.93 -15.99
C LEU A 358 8.63 -1.39 -16.03
N MET A 359 7.76 -1.93 -16.89
CA MET A 359 6.33 -1.57 -16.92
C MET A 359 5.64 -1.77 -15.56
N GLU A 360 5.90 -2.89 -14.87
CA GLU A 360 5.41 -3.17 -13.51
C GLU A 360 5.94 -2.16 -12.46
N THR A 361 7.09 -1.54 -12.73
CA THR A 361 7.63 -0.44 -11.91
C THR A 361 6.87 0.86 -12.18
N VAL A 362 6.58 1.19 -13.44
CA VAL A 362 5.75 2.37 -13.78
C VAL A 362 4.33 2.22 -13.22
N GLN A 363 3.73 1.03 -13.34
CA GLN A 363 2.37 0.75 -12.83
C GLN A 363 2.27 0.88 -11.30
N ARG A 364 3.28 0.43 -10.55
CA ARG A 364 3.34 0.67 -9.10
C ARG A 364 3.44 2.16 -8.74
N ASN A 365 4.13 2.96 -9.54
CA ASN A 365 4.19 4.42 -9.32
C ASN A 365 2.84 5.08 -9.64
N ALA A 366 2.12 4.66 -10.69
CA ALA A 366 0.76 5.12 -10.98
C ALA A 366 -0.21 4.82 -9.83
N GLN A 367 -0.19 3.58 -9.30
CA GLN A 367 -1.01 3.17 -8.15
C GLN A 367 -0.72 4.01 -6.89
N GLN A 368 0.55 4.35 -6.64
CA GLN A 368 0.92 5.21 -5.52
C GLN A 368 0.50 6.67 -5.74
N ALA A 369 0.59 7.20 -6.96
CA ALA A 369 0.09 8.53 -7.29
C ALA A 369 -1.41 8.66 -7.02
N LEU A 370 -2.21 7.67 -7.44
CA LEU A 370 -3.65 7.60 -7.17
C LEU A 370 -3.95 7.54 -5.66
N ALA A 371 -3.26 6.66 -4.92
CA ALA A 371 -3.46 6.52 -3.48
C ALA A 371 -3.10 7.80 -2.70
N LEU A 372 -2.05 8.52 -3.13
CA LEU A 372 -1.66 9.81 -2.57
C LEU A 372 -2.68 10.91 -2.90
N HIS A 373 -3.23 10.92 -4.12
CA HIS A 373 -4.26 11.87 -4.54
C HIS A 373 -5.50 11.75 -3.64
N LYS A 374 -6.06 10.54 -3.54
CA LYS A 374 -7.20 10.22 -2.66
C LYS A 374 -6.97 10.62 -1.20
N THR A 375 -5.75 10.38 -0.68
CA THR A 375 -5.40 10.70 0.72
C THR A 375 -5.32 12.21 0.96
N LYS A 376 -4.94 12.99 -0.05
CA LYS A 376 -4.95 14.47 -0.02
C LYS A 376 -6.36 15.02 -0.19
N ARG A 377 -7.14 14.55 -1.16
CA ARG A 377 -8.55 14.93 -1.40
C ARG A 377 -9.40 14.71 -0.15
N ALA A 378 -9.28 13.53 0.47
CA ALA A 378 -9.93 13.18 1.73
C ALA A 378 -9.43 13.94 2.98
N SER A 379 -8.43 14.82 2.82
CA SER A 379 -7.82 15.61 3.88
C SER A 379 -8.12 17.11 3.76
N ASP A 380 -8.56 17.57 2.59
CA ASP A 380 -8.82 18.98 2.36
C ASP A 380 -10.13 19.36 3.08
N LEU A 381 -10.07 20.42 3.88
CA LEU A 381 -11.23 20.92 4.61
C LEU A 381 -12.29 21.44 3.64
N THR A 382 -11.88 22.13 2.57
CA THR A 382 -12.81 22.71 1.59
C THR A 382 -13.56 21.63 0.82
N THR A 383 -12.86 20.56 0.41
CA THR A 383 -13.45 19.39 -0.25
C THR A 383 -14.39 18.63 0.67
N ARG A 384 -14.05 18.51 1.97
CA ARG A 384 -14.92 17.86 2.97
C ARG A 384 -16.17 18.67 3.30
N SER A 385 -16.08 19.98 3.46
CA SER A 385 -17.25 20.85 3.63
C SER A 385 -18.18 20.74 2.43
N ARG A 386 -17.64 20.88 1.20
CA ARG A 386 -18.40 20.67 -0.04
C ARG A 386 -19.05 19.29 -0.11
N ALA A 387 -18.35 18.22 0.29
CA ALA A 387 -18.92 16.87 0.30
C ALA A 387 -20.13 16.74 1.25
N LEU A 388 -20.08 17.38 2.42
CA LEU A 388 -21.17 17.34 3.40
C LEU A 388 -22.33 18.25 2.99
N GLU A 389 -22.05 19.39 2.36
CA GLU A 389 -23.04 20.28 1.73
C GLU A 389 -23.77 19.56 0.58
N GLU A 390 -23.05 18.95 -0.36
CA GLU A 390 -23.63 18.19 -1.48
C GLU A 390 -24.48 17.00 -1.01
N ILE A 391 -24.16 16.37 0.13
CA ILE A 391 -25.00 15.32 0.73
C ILE A 391 -26.26 15.92 1.37
N ALA A 392 -26.17 17.07 2.04
CA ALA A 392 -27.34 17.73 2.63
C ALA A 392 -28.32 18.20 1.54
N ASP A 393 -27.82 18.87 0.51
CA ASP A 393 -28.63 19.33 -0.63
C ASP A 393 -29.31 18.17 -1.36
N ALA A 394 -28.60 17.04 -1.54
CA ALA A 394 -29.14 15.88 -2.25
C ALA A 394 -30.10 15.01 -1.41
N LEU A 395 -30.05 15.10 -0.08
CA LEU A 395 -30.92 14.35 0.84
C LEU A 395 -31.97 15.23 1.52
N ASP A 396 -32.11 16.50 1.11
CA ASP A 396 -33.01 17.52 1.67
C ASP A 396 -32.87 17.64 3.21
N LEU A 397 -31.63 17.75 3.69
CA LEU A 397 -31.31 17.87 5.12
C LEU A 397 -31.19 19.33 5.55
N ASP A 398 -31.80 19.69 6.68
CA ASP A 398 -31.68 21.02 7.32
C ASP A 398 -30.23 21.47 7.58
N SER A 399 -29.28 20.53 7.66
CA SER A 399 -27.86 20.83 7.87
C SER A 399 -26.92 19.72 7.35
N ALA A 400 -25.69 20.12 7.04
CA ALA A 400 -24.58 19.23 6.69
C ALA A 400 -24.41 18.10 7.73
N PRO A 401 -24.47 16.81 7.34
CA PRO A 401 -24.47 15.70 8.29
C PRO A 401 -23.08 15.44 8.87
N LEU A 402 -22.72 16.23 9.89
CA LEU A 402 -21.41 16.18 10.54
C LEU A 402 -21.06 14.81 11.13
N ARG A 403 -22.05 13.99 11.49
CA ARG A 403 -21.85 12.62 11.97
C ARG A 403 -22.68 11.62 11.18
N ILE A 404 -21.99 10.66 10.55
CA ILE A 404 -22.55 9.62 9.70
C ILE A 404 -22.23 8.25 10.30
N GLU A 405 -23.25 7.42 10.55
CA GLU A 405 -23.10 6.02 10.97
C GLU A 405 -23.49 5.07 9.82
N CYS A 406 -22.62 4.13 9.45
CA CYS A 406 -22.84 3.24 8.31
C CYS A 406 -22.83 1.75 8.69
N TYR A 407 -23.77 0.98 8.13
CA TYR A 407 -24.09 -0.40 8.51
C TYR A 407 -23.99 -1.39 7.34
N ASP A 408 -23.10 -2.38 7.45
CA ASP A 408 -22.92 -3.54 6.54
C ASP A 408 -23.47 -4.81 7.24
N ILE A 409 -24.26 -5.62 6.53
CA ILE A 409 -24.69 -6.95 6.99
C ILE A 409 -23.85 -8.02 6.29
N SER A 410 -23.10 -8.79 7.08
CA SER A 410 -22.16 -9.78 6.58
C SER A 410 -22.50 -11.20 7.03
N HIS A 411 -22.83 -12.04 6.06
CA HIS A 411 -23.05 -13.48 6.26
C HIS A 411 -21.71 -14.22 6.40
N LEU A 412 -21.60 -15.08 7.42
CA LEU A 412 -20.54 -16.07 7.55
C LEU A 412 -21.06 -17.44 7.06
N GLN A 413 -20.16 -18.34 6.66
CA GLN A 413 -20.56 -19.72 6.37
C GLN A 413 -20.96 -20.44 7.68
N GLY A 414 -22.27 -20.63 7.85
CA GLY A 414 -22.98 -21.11 9.05
C GLY A 414 -24.16 -20.21 9.41
N ASP A 415 -24.77 -20.41 10.58
CA ASP A 415 -25.93 -19.60 11.06
C ASP A 415 -25.53 -18.27 11.73
N ASP A 416 -24.23 -17.90 11.68
CA ASP A 416 -23.70 -16.67 12.29
C ASP A 416 -23.82 -15.46 11.34
N VAL A 417 -24.80 -14.58 11.55
CA VAL A 417 -24.86 -13.27 10.86
C VAL A 417 -24.19 -12.19 11.71
N VAL A 418 -23.36 -11.35 11.09
CA VAL A 418 -22.63 -10.27 11.77
C VAL A 418 -22.83 -8.94 11.04
N ALA A 419 -23.38 -7.95 11.74
CA ALA A 419 -23.40 -6.59 11.24
C ALA A 419 -22.15 -5.81 11.67
N SER A 420 -21.68 -4.94 10.81
CA SER A 420 -20.53 -4.06 11.01
C SER A 420 -20.96 -2.61 10.91
N MET A 421 -20.66 -1.82 11.94
CA MET A 421 -20.97 -0.41 12.03
C MET A 421 -19.68 0.41 12.06
N VAL A 422 -19.56 1.36 11.14
CA VAL A 422 -18.47 2.35 11.10
C VAL A 422 -19.04 3.75 11.29
N VAL A 423 -18.19 4.67 11.76
CA VAL A 423 -18.59 6.03 12.12
C VAL A 423 -17.66 7.00 11.42
N PHE A 424 -18.22 8.02 10.78
CA PHE A 424 -17.51 9.18 10.27
C PHE A 424 -17.98 10.43 11.03
N GLU A 425 -17.02 11.26 11.45
CA GLU A 425 -17.27 12.59 11.98
C GLU A 425 -16.53 13.59 11.08
N ASP A 426 -17.21 14.65 10.65
CA ASP A 426 -16.68 15.72 9.81
C ASP A 426 -15.99 15.18 8.53
N GLY A 427 -16.60 14.16 7.91
CA GLY A 427 -16.06 13.46 6.73
C GLY A 427 -14.84 12.55 7.00
N LEU A 428 -14.47 12.31 8.27
CA LEU A 428 -13.29 11.54 8.68
C LEU A 428 -13.63 10.31 9.54
N GLN A 429 -12.88 9.22 9.37
CA GLN A 429 -13.12 7.93 10.02
C GLN A 429 -12.89 7.94 11.56
N ARG A 430 -13.95 7.79 12.35
CA ARG A 430 -13.87 7.70 13.83
C ARG A 430 -13.73 6.25 14.34
N LYS A 431 -12.56 5.65 14.09
CA LYS A 431 -12.27 4.22 14.38
C LYS A 431 -12.50 3.76 15.83
N SER A 432 -12.43 4.66 16.81
CA SER A 432 -12.74 4.39 18.22
C SER A 432 -14.21 4.00 18.46
N GLU A 433 -15.11 4.39 17.55
CA GLU A 433 -16.55 4.16 17.68
C GLU A 433 -17.09 3.02 16.83
N TYR A 434 -16.27 2.36 16.01
CA TYR A 434 -16.72 1.23 15.20
C TYR A 434 -17.24 0.10 16.10
N ARG A 435 -18.35 -0.53 15.71
CA ARG A 435 -18.98 -1.64 16.45
C ARG A 435 -19.29 -2.82 15.54
N ARG A 436 -19.45 -3.98 16.14
CA ARG A 436 -19.96 -5.18 15.47
C ARG A 436 -21.07 -5.77 16.30
N PHE A 437 -22.13 -6.20 15.63
CA PHE A 437 -23.29 -6.81 16.26
C PHE A 437 -23.35 -8.26 15.82
N GLN A 438 -23.33 -9.17 16.79
CA GLN A 438 -23.66 -10.57 16.54
C GLN A 438 -25.19 -10.69 16.56
N ILE A 439 -25.73 -11.25 15.48
CA ILE A 439 -27.15 -11.52 15.27
C ILE A 439 -27.33 -13.03 15.44
N LYS A 440 -28.39 -13.45 16.12
CA LYS A 440 -28.69 -14.88 16.27
C LYS A 440 -29.38 -15.35 14.99
N GLY A 441 -28.87 -16.41 14.37
CA GLY A 441 -29.42 -16.93 13.12
C GLY A 441 -30.91 -17.28 13.24
N PHE A 442 -31.67 -16.89 12.21
CA PHE A 442 -33.03 -17.37 11.96
C PHE A 442 -32.99 -18.39 10.82
N ALA A 443 -34.04 -19.19 10.65
CA ALA A 443 -34.14 -20.12 9.53
C ALA A 443 -34.37 -19.35 8.22
N GLY A 444 -33.30 -19.11 7.45
CA GLY A 444 -33.31 -18.36 6.20
C GLY A 444 -32.39 -17.12 6.25
N GLN A 445 -31.87 -16.72 5.08
CA GLN A 445 -31.11 -15.48 4.93
C GLN A 445 -32.08 -14.30 4.84
N ASP A 446 -32.07 -13.43 5.84
CA ASP A 446 -32.94 -12.25 5.92
C ASP A 446 -32.13 -11.03 6.39
N ASP A 447 -31.41 -10.42 5.44
CA ASP A 447 -30.64 -9.20 5.59
C ASP A 447 -31.51 -8.02 6.06
N VAL A 448 -32.78 -8.00 5.65
CA VAL A 448 -33.76 -6.94 5.94
C VAL A 448 -34.12 -6.97 7.43
N ARG A 449 -34.45 -8.14 7.97
CA ARG A 449 -34.68 -8.34 9.41
C ARG A 449 -33.40 -8.16 10.23
N SER A 450 -32.26 -8.60 9.70
CA SER A 450 -30.95 -8.41 10.32
C SER A 450 -30.62 -6.93 10.50
N MET A 451 -30.92 -6.09 9.49
CA MET A 451 -30.78 -4.64 9.57
C MET A 451 -31.70 -4.03 10.63
N HIS A 452 -32.99 -4.38 10.61
CA HIS A 452 -33.97 -3.91 11.61
C HIS A 452 -33.54 -4.20 13.05
N GLU A 453 -33.08 -5.43 13.34
CA GLU A 453 -32.60 -5.80 14.68
C GLU A 453 -31.41 -4.93 15.13
N VAL A 454 -30.45 -4.69 14.24
CA VAL A 454 -29.22 -3.96 14.55
C VAL A 454 -29.50 -2.49 14.83
N ILE A 455 -30.28 -1.83 13.97
CA ILE A 455 -30.72 -0.44 14.15
C ILE A 455 -31.52 -0.33 15.46
N THR A 456 -32.52 -1.20 15.67
CA THR A 456 -33.31 -1.24 16.91
C THR A 456 -32.42 -1.37 18.16
N ARG A 457 -31.42 -2.26 18.14
CA ARG A 457 -30.51 -2.49 19.27
C ARG A 457 -29.55 -1.30 19.51
N ARG A 458 -29.06 -0.64 18.46
CA ARG A 458 -28.21 0.56 18.55
C ARG A 458 -28.98 1.72 19.16
N PHE A 459 -30.16 2.01 18.64
CA PHE A 459 -30.90 3.22 18.98
C PHE A 459 -31.68 3.08 20.29
N ARG A 460 -32.22 1.91 20.64
CA ARG A 460 -32.75 1.65 21.99
C ARG A 460 -31.69 1.86 23.08
N ARG A 461 -30.42 1.53 22.80
CA ARG A 461 -29.30 1.82 23.71
C ARG A 461 -29.01 3.32 23.80
N TYR A 462 -29.06 4.05 22.67
CA TYR A 462 -28.90 5.51 22.67
C TYR A 462 -30.00 6.19 23.51
N LEU A 463 -31.27 5.81 23.32
CA LEU A 463 -32.40 6.32 24.12
C LEU A 463 -32.20 6.04 25.62
N ALA A 464 -31.85 4.80 26.00
CA ALA A 464 -31.55 4.46 27.41
C ALA A 464 -30.31 5.18 27.98
N GLU A 465 -29.33 5.53 27.13
CA GLU A 465 -28.19 6.36 27.55
C GLU A 465 -28.61 7.84 27.72
N LYS A 466 -29.50 8.37 26.87
CA LYS A 466 -30.10 9.73 26.91
C LYS A 466 -31.02 9.93 28.12
N GLU A 467 -31.87 8.96 28.43
CA GLU A 467 -32.68 8.91 29.66
C GLU A 467 -31.78 8.98 30.90
N ARG A 468 -30.68 8.22 30.91
CA ARG A 468 -29.73 8.15 32.02
C ARG A 468 -28.88 9.42 32.19
N THR A 469 -28.65 10.20 31.12
CA THR A 469 -27.98 11.51 31.20
C THR A 469 -28.94 12.68 31.46
N GLY A 470 -30.26 12.45 31.43
CA GLY A 470 -31.27 13.46 31.77
C GLY A 470 -31.66 14.38 30.61
N GLU A 471 -31.32 14.03 29.36
CA GLU A 471 -31.64 14.82 28.16
C GLU A 471 -33.00 14.45 27.53
N TRP A 472 -33.86 13.73 28.27
CA TRP A 472 -35.21 13.40 27.85
C TRP A 472 -36.23 14.35 28.48
N THR A 473 -36.81 15.25 27.68
CA THR A 473 -38.05 15.97 28.05
C THR A 473 -39.22 15.27 27.39
N ASP A 474 -40.12 14.72 28.21
CA ASP A 474 -41.18 13.84 27.73
C ASP A 474 -42.30 14.60 27.01
N GLY A 475 -42.52 14.28 25.75
CA GLY A 475 -43.45 14.98 24.86
C GLY A 475 -44.89 14.50 25.00
N SER A 476 -45.55 14.72 26.15
CA SER A 476 -47.01 14.59 26.21
C SER A 476 -47.68 15.45 27.29
N GLY A 477 -48.83 16.06 26.93
CA GLY A 477 -49.84 16.49 27.91
C GLY A 477 -50.19 17.98 27.99
N THR A 478 -51.22 18.37 27.23
CA THR A 478 -52.30 19.32 27.61
C THR A 478 -51.97 20.75 28.10
N GLY A 479 -52.63 21.74 27.50
CA GLY A 479 -52.48 23.15 27.87
C GLY A 479 -52.92 23.50 29.29
N GLY A 480 -52.17 24.40 29.93
CA GLY A 480 -52.44 24.97 31.25
C GLY A 480 -51.77 26.34 31.37
N ALA A 481 -52.51 27.31 31.93
CA ALA A 481 -52.24 28.74 31.95
C ALA A 481 -50.80 29.19 32.31
N LEU A 482 -50.37 30.28 31.66
CA LEU A 482 -49.31 31.17 32.15
C LEU A 482 -49.69 31.71 33.55
N PRO A 483 -48.78 31.74 34.54
CA PRO A 483 -48.97 32.50 35.77
C PRO A 483 -48.66 33.99 35.55
N ASP A 484 -49.43 34.85 36.21
CA ASP A 484 -49.34 36.31 36.09
C ASP A 484 -47.98 36.90 36.51
N GLY A 485 -47.52 37.89 35.73
CA GLY A 485 -46.52 38.87 36.20
C GLY A 485 -47.21 40.00 36.98
N PRO A 486 -46.56 40.60 38.00
CA PRO A 486 -47.19 41.63 38.83
C PRO A 486 -47.38 42.95 38.07
N ASP A 487 -48.49 43.62 38.39
CA ASP A 487 -49.10 44.71 37.62
C ASP A 487 -48.61 46.12 38.01
N GLY A 488 -48.77 47.08 37.09
CA GLY A 488 -48.67 48.54 37.31
C GLY A 488 -47.25 49.13 37.36
N THR A 489 -46.96 50.35 36.86
CA THR A 489 -47.73 51.43 36.19
C THR A 489 -46.69 52.24 35.38
N GLY A 490 -46.94 53.09 34.37
CA GLY A 490 -48.13 53.66 33.76
C GLY A 490 -47.71 54.94 32.98
N THR A 491 -48.31 55.18 31.81
CA THR A 491 -48.34 56.46 31.03
C THR A 491 -47.03 57.16 30.58
N GLY A 492 -46.90 57.48 29.28
CA GLY A 492 -45.86 58.41 28.80
C GLY A 492 -45.74 58.55 27.27
N THR A 493 -46.51 59.45 26.67
CA THR A 493 -46.46 59.84 25.23
C THR A 493 -45.13 60.48 24.79
N GLY A 494 -44.70 60.27 23.54
CA GLY A 494 -43.68 61.11 22.89
C GLY A 494 -43.34 60.71 21.45
N ALA A 495 -43.36 61.65 20.50
CA ALA A 495 -43.04 61.45 19.08
C ALA A 495 -41.87 62.33 18.63
N GLY A 496 -41.20 61.94 17.54
CA GLY A 496 -40.18 62.74 16.82
C GLY A 496 -39.06 61.86 16.23
N THR A 497 -39.00 61.56 14.92
CA THR A 497 -38.55 62.38 13.78
C THR A 497 -37.06 62.78 13.78
N GLY A 498 -36.30 62.33 12.78
CA GLY A 498 -35.13 63.06 12.26
C GLY A 498 -33.87 62.25 11.95
N THR A 499 -33.55 62.13 10.65
CA THR A 499 -32.21 62.37 10.02
C THR A 499 -30.93 62.26 10.87
N GLY A 500 -29.81 61.65 10.45
CA GLY A 500 -29.34 61.20 9.12
C GLY A 500 -27.83 61.50 8.96
N THR A 501 -27.13 60.86 8.00
CA THR A 501 -25.67 61.00 7.69
C THR A 501 -24.69 60.50 8.77
N GLY A 502 -23.45 60.04 8.50
CA GLY A 502 -22.72 59.76 7.24
C GLY A 502 -21.17 59.74 7.45
N ALA A 503 -20.42 58.97 6.64
CA ALA A 503 -18.94 58.84 6.58
C ALA A 503 -18.22 58.26 7.84
N GLU A 504 -17.26 57.33 7.82
CA GLU A 504 -16.07 56.99 6.98
C GLU A 504 -14.72 57.61 7.44
N ALA A 505 -13.67 56.77 7.38
CA ALA A 505 -12.21 57.08 7.39
C ALA A 505 -11.57 57.64 8.70
N ALA A 506 -10.26 57.60 8.94
CA ALA A 506 -9.16 56.66 8.58
C ALA A 506 -7.85 57.03 9.34
N LEU A 507 -6.92 56.06 9.49
CA LEU A 507 -5.43 56.14 9.52
C LEU A 507 -4.64 57.28 10.23
N ALA A 508 -3.66 56.89 11.08
CA ALA A 508 -2.27 57.42 11.25
C ALA A 508 -1.62 56.76 12.51
N ASP A 509 -0.52 56.00 12.43
CA ASP A 509 0.93 56.35 12.31
C ASP A 509 1.62 56.92 13.59
N GLY A 510 2.76 56.34 14.00
CA GLY A 510 3.62 56.85 15.09
C GLY A 510 4.73 55.89 15.60
N ASP A 511 6.01 56.24 15.37
CA ASP A 511 7.26 55.49 15.67
C ASP A 511 7.84 55.71 17.10
N GLY A 512 8.81 54.91 17.58
CA GLY A 512 9.54 55.23 18.83
C GLY A 512 10.40 54.18 19.61
N THR A 513 11.46 53.62 19.03
CA THR A 513 12.82 53.31 19.60
C THR A 513 13.07 52.72 21.04
N LEU A 514 14.00 51.75 21.15
CA LEU A 514 14.55 51.05 22.35
C LEU A 514 15.68 51.82 23.11
N PRO A 515 15.92 51.59 24.44
CA PRO A 515 16.80 50.50 24.98
C PRO A 515 16.35 49.93 26.38
N GLY A 516 17.01 48.96 27.06
CA GLY A 516 18.08 48.01 26.68
C GLY A 516 18.98 47.49 27.84
N ALA A 517 19.02 46.15 28.07
CA ALA A 517 19.92 45.32 28.94
C ALA A 517 20.00 45.55 30.48
N ASP A 518 19.78 44.50 31.30
CA ASP A 518 20.86 43.65 31.91
C ASP A 518 20.38 42.52 32.87
N ALA A 519 21.28 41.53 33.09
CA ALA A 519 21.41 40.57 34.22
C ALA A 519 20.38 39.44 34.56
N LEU A 520 20.91 38.19 34.60
CA LEU A 520 20.48 36.99 35.36
C LEU A 520 21.24 36.94 36.73
N PRO A 521 21.11 35.96 37.69
CA PRO A 521 20.50 34.60 37.62
C PRO A 521 19.81 34.01 38.90
N GLY A 522 19.28 32.77 38.79
CA GLY A 522 19.02 31.82 39.91
C GLY A 522 17.66 31.96 40.64
N THR A 523 17.10 30.96 41.35
CA THR A 523 17.36 29.51 41.53
C THR A 523 16.10 28.85 42.16
N ASP A 524 15.93 27.53 41.99
CA ASP A 524 15.20 26.58 42.84
C ASP A 524 13.68 26.70 43.17
N ALA A 525 12.94 25.72 42.62
CA ALA A 525 12.14 24.70 43.35
C ALA A 525 10.89 25.02 44.21
N LEU A 526 9.78 24.39 43.78
CA LEU A 526 8.74 23.69 44.57
C LEU A 526 7.73 24.46 45.46
N THR A 527 6.43 24.26 45.17
CA THR A 527 5.32 23.78 46.03
C THR A 527 3.97 24.47 45.77
N ASP A 528 2.88 23.71 45.90
CA ASP A 528 1.48 24.14 45.72
C ASP A 528 0.93 24.94 46.93
N ALA A 529 0.07 25.93 46.68
CA ALA A 529 -1.14 26.24 47.49
C ALA A 529 -2.00 27.36 46.84
N ASP A 530 -3.32 27.25 46.98
CA ASP A 530 -4.33 28.19 46.46
C ASP A 530 -4.25 29.62 47.00
N MET A 531 -4.69 30.59 46.18
CA MET A 531 -5.55 31.70 46.63
C MET A 531 -6.45 32.20 45.49
N LEU A 532 -7.77 32.04 45.66
CA LEU A 532 -8.83 32.54 44.78
C LEU A 532 -9.11 34.03 45.01
N THR A 533 -9.27 34.81 43.95
CA THR A 533 -10.27 35.91 43.87
C THR A 533 -10.83 35.97 42.44
N GLY A 534 -12.13 36.28 42.30
CA GLY A 534 -12.91 36.11 41.05
C GLY A 534 -12.62 37.12 39.94
N THR A 535 -13.39 37.14 38.83
CA THR A 535 -14.78 36.69 38.71
C THR A 535 -15.10 36.38 37.24
N ASP A 536 -15.55 35.16 36.92
CA ASP A 536 -16.02 34.81 35.56
C ASP A 536 -17.54 34.67 35.51
N VAL A 537 -18.11 35.23 34.44
CA VAL A 537 -19.55 35.20 34.15
C VAL A 537 -19.88 33.88 33.46
N ILE A 538 -20.49 32.96 34.21
CA ILE A 538 -20.93 31.67 33.66
C ILE A 538 -22.04 31.92 32.64
N THR A 539 -21.71 31.75 31.36
CA THR A 539 -22.73 31.63 30.30
C THR A 539 -23.19 30.17 30.21
N GLY A 540 -24.46 29.94 29.83
CA GLY A 540 -25.10 28.62 29.92
C GLY A 540 -24.48 27.50 29.09
N THR A 541 -23.46 27.79 28.28
CA THR A 541 -22.75 26.84 27.42
C THR A 541 -21.80 25.93 28.21
N ASP A 542 -21.10 26.43 29.24
CA ASP A 542 -20.05 25.68 29.92
C ASP A 542 -20.59 24.48 30.72
N VAL A 543 -21.78 24.63 31.30
CA VAL A 543 -22.49 23.59 32.09
C VAL A 543 -22.83 22.37 31.22
N ILE A 544 -23.02 22.55 29.91
CA ILE A 544 -23.32 21.48 28.95
C ILE A 544 -22.04 20.71 28.57
N THR A 545 -20.87 21.36 28.60
CA THR A 545 -19.62 20.69 28.17
C THR A 545 -19.06 19.70 29.18
N ASP A 546 -19.40 19.85 30.46
CA ASP A 546 -18.83 19.04 31.54
C ASP A 546 -19.61 17.74 31.77
N SER A 547 -20.93 17.78 31.60
CA SER A 547 -21.81 16.59 31.63
C SER A 547 -21.51 15.59 30.48
N LEU A 548 -20.83 16.01 29.41
CA LEU A 548 -20.48 15.18 28.25
C LEU A 548 -19.12 14.46 28.37
N LYS A 549 -18.40 14.60 29.50
CA LYS A 549 -17.13 13.89 29.76
C LYS A 549 -17.32 12.69 30.70
N ASP A 550 -16.50 11.66 30.52
CA ASP A 550 -16.24 10.60 31.50
C ASP A 550 -15.41 11.16 32.68
N ASP A 551 -15.36 10.47 33.83
CA ASP A 551 -14.60 10.91 35.02
C ASP A 551 -13.10 11.17 34.76
N ASP A 552 -12.54 10.58 33.69
CA ASP A 552 -11.18 10.82 33.18
C ASP A 552 -11.04 12.07 32.26
N GLY A 553 -12.06 12.92 32.17
CA GLY A 553 -12.08 14.13 31.33
C GLY A 553 -12.20 13.89 29.81
N ARG A 554 -12.49 12.64 29.38
CA ARG A 554 -12.62 12.27 27.96
C ARG A 554 -14.08 12.40 27.49
N PRO A 555 -14.37 12.84 26.25
CA PRO A 555 -15.74 12.90 25.77
C PRO A 555 -16.39 11.50 25.72
N LYS A 556 -17.60 11.39 26.27
CA LYS A 556 -18.39 10.16 26.33
C LYS A 556 -18.56 9.56 24.93
N LYS A 557 -18.36 8.25 24.80
CA LYS A 557 -18.58 7.52 23.53
C LYS A 557 -20.09 7.50 23.24
N PHE A 558 -20.48 7.82 22.01
CA PHE A 558 -21.88 7.96 21.59
C PHE A 558 -22.68 9.09 22.27
N ALA A 559 -22.02 10.16 22.72
CA ALA A 559 -22.67 11.27 23.43
C ALA A 559 -23.75 12.03 22.64
N TYR A 560 -23.79 11.91 21.31
CA TYR A 560 -24.78 12.57 20.45
C TYR A 560 -25.19 11.68 19.26
N PRO A 561 -26.41 11.83 18.72
CA PRO A 561 -26.91 11.01 17.62
C PRO A 561 -26.18 11.33 16.30
N PRO A 562 -26.14 10.38 15.34
CA PRO A 562 -25.79 10.69 13.96
C PRO A 562 -26.89 11.54 13.30
N GLN A 563 -26.51 12.48 12.43
CA GLN A 563 -27.46 13.17 11.55
C GLN A 563 -27.89 12.28 10.38
N LEU A 564 -27.02 11.37 9.94
CA LEU A 564 -27.27 10.46 8.82
C LEU A 564 -26.88 9.02 9.14
N VAL A 565 -27.80 8.09 8.89
CA VAL A 565 -27.57 6.65 8.88
C VAL A 565 -27.49 6.15 7.44
N VAL A 566 -26.38 5.50 7.08
CA VAL A 566 -26.15 4.90 5.76
C VAL A 566 -26.24 3.38 5.87
N VAL A 567 -27.05 2.73 5.03
CA VAL A 567 -27.10 1.25 4.95
C VAL A 567 -26.46 0.73 3.67
N ASP A 568 -25.66 -0.33 3.76
CA ASP A 568 -25.19 -1.07 2.58
C ASP A 568 -26.34 -1.95 2.07
N GLY A 569 -27.08 -1.43 1.10
CA GLY A 569 -28.31 -2.04 0.61
C GLY A 569 -29.20 -1.05 -0.15
N GLY A 570 -30.20 -1.60 -0.84
CA GLY A 570 -31.19 -0.80 -1.56
C GLY A 570 -32.45 -0.55 -0.73
N ARG A 571 -33.53 -0.17 -1.42
CA ARG A 571 -34.85 0.14 -0.85
C ARG A 571 -35.34 -0.79 0.27
N PRO A 572 -35.21 -2.14 0.20
CA PRO A 572 -35.68 -3.03 1.28
C PRO A 572 -34.92 -2.83 2.61
N GLN A 573 -33.60 -2.63 2.54
CA GLN A 573 -32.76 -2.40 3.71
C GLN A 573 -33.00 -1.00 4.30
N VAL A 574 -33.15 0.02 3.44
CA VAL A 574 -33.50 1.39 3.84
C VAL A 574 -34.84 1.42 4.57
N ALA A 575 -35.87 0.79 4.01
CA ALA A 575 -37.19 0.69 4.64
C ALA A 575 -37.15 -0.08 5.98
N ALA A 576 -36.26 -1.07 6.14
CA ALA A 576 -36.08 -1.76 7.41
C ALA A 576 -35.41 -0.91 8.49
N ALA A 577 -34.39 -0.12 8.10
CA ALA A 577 -33.75 0.84 9.00
C ALA A 577 -34.73 1.95 9.41
N ARG A 578 -35.50 2.52 8.46
CA ARG A 578 -36.50 3.55 8.78
C ARG A 578 -37.58 3.03 9.72
N ARG A 579 -38.18 1.86 9.46
CA ARG A 579 -39.15 1.22 10.38
C ARG A 579 -38.60 1.04 11.79
N ALA A 580 -37.33 0.65 11.93
CA ALA A 580 -36.70 0.48 13.24
C ALA A 580 -36.50 1.80 14.01
N LEU A 581 -36.40 2.94 13.32
CA LEU A 581 -36.39 4.27 13.94
C LEU A 581 -37.82 4.74 14.28
N ASP A 582 -38.78 4.54 13.37
CA ASP A 582 -40.19 4.88 13.58
C ASP A 582 -40.78 4.12 14.79
N GLU A 583 -40.48 2.82 14.93
CA GLU A 583 -40.85 1.98 16.09
C GLU A 583 -40.24 2.44 17.42
N LEU A 584 -39.17 3.25 17.38
CA LEU A 584 -38.52 3.83 18.55
C LEU A 584 -38.90 5.31 18.76
N GLY A 585 -39.74 5.89 17.91
CA GLY A 585 -40.13 7.30 17.98
C GLY A 585 -39.00 8.27 17.65
N ILE A 586 -38.08 7.87 16.77
CA ILE A 586 -36.93 8.69 16.34
C ILE A 586 -37.20 9.24 14.94
N ASP A 587 -37.45 10.54 14.84
CA ASP A 587 -37.74 11.26 13.60
C ASP A 587 -36.61 12.21 13.16
N ASP A 588 -35.73 12.63 14.08
CA ASP A 588 -34.62 13.57 13.90
C ASP A 588 -33.37 13.01 13.18
N ILE A 589 -33.41 11.75 12.74
CA ILE A 589 -32.28 11.06 12.09
C ILE A 589 -32.63 10.66 10.65
N ALA A 590 -31.88 11.20 9.69
CA ALA A 590 -32.01 10.83 8.28
C ALA A 590 -31.44 9.43 8.02
N VAL A 591 -32.02 8.74 7.03
CA VAL A 591 -31.58 7.41 6.58
C VAL A 591 -31.41 7.43 5.07
N CYS A 592 -30.33 6.86 4.55
CA CYS A 592 -30.21 6.52 3.13
C CYS A 592 -29.52 5.15 2.96
N GLY A 593 -29.64 4.56 1.77
CA GLY A 593 -28.91 3.33 1.40
C GLY A 593 -28.10 3.54 0.13
N LEU A 594 -26.95 2.89 0.03
CA LEU A 594 -26.07 3.00 -1.14
C LEU A 594 -26.00 1.66 -1.89
N ALA A 595 -26.58 1.58 -3.09
CA ALA A 595 -26.68 0.32 -3.83
C ALA A 595 -25.48 0.06 -4.76
N LYS A 596 -24.81 -1.08 -4.53
CA LYS A 596 -23.51 -1.49 -5.11
C LYS A 596 -23.41 -1.65 -6.65
N ARG A 597 -24.48 -1.42 -7.42
CA ARG A 597 -24.45 -1.59 -8.90
C ARG A 597 -24.30 -0.30 -9.68
N LEU A 598 -24.84 0.80 -9.17
CA LEU A 598 -24.89 2.09 -9.84
C LEU A 598 -24.61 3.26 -8.89
N GLU A 599 -24.26 2.97 -7.63
CA GLU A 599 -24.04 3.97 -6.57
C GLU A 599 -25.28 4.86 -6.32
N GLU A 600 -26.45 4.29 -6.61
CA GLU A 600 -27.77 4.85 -6.35
C GLU A 600 -27.98 5.09 -4.85
N VAL A 601 -28.40 6.30 -4.50
CA VAL A 601 -28.72 6.68 -3.12
C VAL A 601 -30.23 6.54 -2.90
N TRP A 602 -30.62 5.53 -2.12
CA TRP A 602 -32.01 5.21 -1.83
C TRP A 602 -32.47 5.92 -0.55
N VAL A 603 -33.48 6.78 -0.65
CA VAL A 603 -34.13 7.43 0.51
C VAL A 603 -35.45 6.72 0.89
N PRO A 604 -35.92 6.78 2.15
CA PRO A 604 -37.16 6.11 2.56
C PRO A 604 -38.44 6.72 1.99
N THR A 605 -38.39 7.98 1.58
CA THR A 605 -39.53 8.83 1.19
C THR A 605 -39.86 8.78 -0.31
N GLU A 606 -38.94 8.30 -1.15
CA GLU A 606 -39.07 8.30 -2.61
C GLU A 606 -39.08 6.87 -3.16
N ASP A 607 -39.80 6.67 -4.27
CA ASP A 607 -39.88 5.39 -4.96
C ASP A 607 -38.67 5.12 -5.88
N ASP A 608 -37.99 6.18 -6.34
CA ASP A 608 -36.82 6.20 -7.21
C ASP A 608 -35.55 6.64 -6.42
N PRO A 609 -34.34 6.27 -6.87
CA PRO A 609 -33.10 6.67 -6.20
C PRO A 609 -32.65 8.10 -6.54
N VAL A 610 -32.09 8.79 -5.56
CA VAL A 610 -31.39 10.07 -5.75
C VAL A 610 -30.09 9.81 -6.52
N VAL A 611 -29.90 10.52 -7.64
CA VAL A 611 -28.73 10.41 -8.51
C VAL A 611 -27.79 11.59 -8.30
N LEU A 612 -26.74 11.39 -7.52
CA LEU A 612 -25.62 12.33 -7.41
C LEU A 612 -24.75 12.28 -8.67
N PRO A 613 -24.20 13.42 -9.14
CA PRO A 613 -23.20 13.43 -10.20
C PRO A 613 -21.98 12.56 -9.85
N ARG A 614 -21.44 11.79 -10.79
CA ARG A 614 -20.23 10.95 -10.55
C ARG A 614 -19.02 11.76 -10.06
N THR A 615 -18.94 13.05 -10.40
CA THR A 615 -17.89 13.99 -9.95
C THR A 615 -18.18 14.68 -8.61
N SER A 616 -19.28 14.34 -7.93
CA SER A 616 -19.66 14.88 -6.61
C SER A 616 -18.70 14.40 -5.53
N GLU A 617 -18.25 15.32 -4.67
CA GLU A 617 -17.51 14.96 -3.45
C GLU A 617 -18.42 14.29 -2.43
N GLY A 618 -19.72 14.63 -2.43
CA GLY A 618 -20.74 13.97 -1.62
C GLY A 618 -20.88 12.49 -1.95
N LEU A 619 -20.97 12.14 -3.24
CA LEU A 619 -20.99 10.73 -3.67
C LEU A 619 -19.70 10.00 -3.28
N TYR A 620 -18.53 10.62 -3.50
CA TYR A 620 -17.24 10.06 -3.10
C TYR A 620 -17.15 9.80 -1.59
N LEU A 621 -17.72 10.68 -0.76
CA LEU A 621 -17.77 10.50 0.68
C LEU A 621 -18.71 9.34 1.07
N LEU A 622 -19.90 9.22 0.48
CA LEU A 622 -20.83 8.11 0.71
C LEU A 622 -20.22 6.75 0.31
N GLN A 623 -19.57 6.67 -0.85
CA GLN A 623 -18.82 5.49 -1.29
C GLN A 623 -17.74 5.10 -0.28
N ARG A 624 -16.92 6.07 0.15
CA ARG A 624 -15.85 5.86 1.14
C ARG A 624 -16.37 5.41 2.51
N VAL A 625 -17.56 5.86 2.89
CA VAL A 625 -18.28 5.45 4.10
C VAL A 625 -18.69 3.97 4.00
N ARG A 626 -19.34 3.57 2.89
CA ARG A 626 -19.71 2.16 2.62
C ARG A 626 -18.49 1.25 2.52
N ASP A 627 -17.49 1.62 1.74
CA ASP A 627 -16.29 0.81 1.51
C ASP A 627 -15.51 0.55 2.80
N GLU A 628 -15.49 1.52 3.73
CA GLU A 628 -14.92 1.35 5.06
C GLU A 628 -15.74 0.39 5.93
N ALA A 629 -17.08 0.40 5.82
CA ALA A 629 -17.96 -0.58 6.47
C ALA A 629 -17.67 -2.00 5.96
N HIS A 630 -17.66 -2.17 4.64
CA HIS A 630 -17.40 -3.43 3.97
C HIS A 630 -15.99 -3.96 4.27
N ARG A 631 -14.97 -3.09 4.26
CA ARG A 631 -13.60 -3.42 4.65
C ARG A 631 -13.51 -3.85 6.12
N PHE A 632 -14.24 -3.18 7.02
CA PHE A 632 -14.27 -3.51 8.44
C PHE A 632 -14.93 -4.87 8.71
N ALA A 633 -15.94 -5.24 7.92
CA ALA A 633 -16.57 -6.54 7.92
C ALA A 633 -15.64 -7.65 7.37
N ILE A 634 -15.08 -7.48 6.17
CA ILE A 634 -14.16 -8.45 5.55
C ILE A 634 -12.94 -8.73 6.44
N THR A 635 -12.39 -7.70 7.10
CA THR A 635 -11.25 -7.85 8.02
C THR A 635 -11.57 -8.79 9.19
N TYR A 636 -12.80 -8.71 9.72
CA TYR A 636 -13.28 -9.63 10.75
C TYR A 636 -13.41 -11.06 10.22
N GLN A 637 -14.02 -11.23 9.05
CA GLN A 637 -14.15 -12.55 8.42
C GLN A 637 -12.80 -13.22 8.21
N ARG A 638 -11.82 -12.51 7.65
CA ARG A 638 -10.44 -13.02 7.45
C ARG A 638 -9.80 -13.45 8.77
N THR A 639 -9.99 -12.67 9.83
CA THR A 639 -9.46 -12.98 11.17
C THR A 639 -10.15 -14.21 11.79
N LYS A 640 -11.49 -14.32 11.70
CA LYS A 640 -12.25 -15.49 12.20
C LYS A 640 -11.91 -16.75 11.41
N ARG A 641 -11.74 -16.67 10.07
CA ARG A 641 -11.28 -17.78 9.22
C ARG A 641 -9.85 -18.21 9.59
N ALA A 642 -8.90 -17.27 9.70
CA ALA A 642 -7.52 -17.58 10.11
C ALA A 642 -7.41 -18.20 11.51
N LYS A 643 -8.35 -17.88 12.43
CA LYS A 643 -8.44 -18.50 13.75
C LYS A 643 -9.09 -19.90 13.69
N ARG A 644 -10.15 -20.10 12.89
CA ARG A 644 -10.74 -21.43 12.63
C ARG A 644 -9.74 -22.39 11.99
N PHE A 645 -8.94 -21.95 11.02
CA PHE A 645 -7.87 -22.75 10.40
C PHE A 645 -6.71 -23.13 11.35
N ARG A 646 -6.63 -22.53 12.55
CA ARG A 646 -5.66 -22.92 13.60
C ARG A 646 -6.25 -23.85 14.67
N ALA A 647 -7.57 -23.99 14.74
CA ALA A 647 -8.23 -24.93 15.64
C ALA A 647 -8.36 -26.29 14.91
N GLY A 648 -7.51 -27.24 15.27
CA GLY A 648 -7.60 -28.60 14.79
C GLY A 648 -8.51 -29.46 15.67
N PRO A 649 -8.93 -30.66 15.22
CA PRO A 649 -9.80 -31.57 15.99
C PRO A 649 -9.24 -32.07 17.34
N LEU A 650 -8.02 -31.68 17.68
CA LEU A 650 -7.34 -32.00 18.94
C LEU A 650 -7.35 -30.85 19.96
N ASP A 651 -7.81 -29.65 19.57
CA ASP A 651 -7.84 -28.47 20.46
C ASP A 651 -8.99 -28.50 21.48
N ASP A 652 -10.08 -29.20 21.17
CA ASP A 652 -11.24 -29.36 22.06
C ASP A 652 -11.10 -30.55 23.03
N VAL A 653 -9.96 -31.25 23.05
CA VAL A 653 -9.73 -32.45 23.87
C VAL A 653 -9.33 -32.07 25.31
N PRO A 654 -10.15 -32.37 26.35
CA PRO A 654 -9.85 -31.96 27.71
C PRO A 654 -8.54 -32.57 28.25
N GLY A 655 -7.63 -31.71 28.73
CA GLY A 655 -6.34 -32.14 29.28
C GLY A 655 -5.23 -32.44 28.25
N LEU A 656 -5.48 -32.17 26.96
CA LEU A 656 -4.46 -32.30 25.91
C LEU A 656 -3.74 -30.96 25.68
N GLY A 657 -2.51 -30.85 26.21
CA GLY A 657 -1.66 -29.68 25.97
C GLY A 657 -0.96 -29.70 24.60
N GLU A 658 -0.58 -28.52 24.11
CA GLU A 658 0.06 -28.32 22.79
C GLU A 658 1.28 -29.22 22.55
N THR A 659 2.10 -29.49 23.57
CA THR A 659 3.26 -30.41 23.48
C THR A 659 2.85 -31.86 23.19
N ARG A 660 1.76 -32.34 23.80
CA ARG A 660 1.19 -33.68 23.56
C ARG A 660 0.54 -33.77 22.18
N LYS A 661 -0.18 -32.71 21.77
CA LYS A 661 -0.77 -32.58 20.43
C LYS A 661 0.30 -32.65 19.34
N GLN A 662 1.42 -31.95 19.49
CA GLN A 662 2.55 -32.03 18.57
C GLN A 662 3.22 -33.41 18.55
N ALA A 663 3.33 -34.09 19.70
CA ALA A 663 3.84 -35.46 19.77
C ALA A 663 2.94 -36.46 19.01
N LEU A 664 1.61 -36.36 19.17
CA LEU A 664 0.63 -37.18 18.44
C LEU A 664 0.71 -36.94 16.93
N ILE A 665 0.72 -35.67 16.49
CA ILE A 665 0.83 -35.33 15.06
C ILE A 665 2.16 -35.79 14.47
N LYS A 666 3.26 -35.68 15.22
CA LYS A 666 4.59 -36.15 14.78
C LYS A 666 4.68 -37.67 14.66
N HIS A 667 3.96 -38.41 15.51
CA HIS A 667 3.96 -39.88 15.51
C HIS A 667 3.04 -40.46 14.43
N PHE A 668 1.81 -39.96 14.31
CA PHE A 668 0.81 -40.48 13.35
C PHE A 668 0.81 -39.78 11.99
N GLY A 669 1.48 -38.64 11.84
CA GLY A 669 1.57 -37.84 10.62
C GLY A 669 0.31 -37.04 10.27
N SER A 670 -0.89 -37.60 10.48
CA SER A 670 -2.16 -36.92 10.22
C SER A 670 -3.26 -37.28 11.22
N VAL A 671 -4.24 -36.39 11.37
CA VAL A 671 -5.42 -36.63 12.22
C VAL A 671 -6.30 -37.77 11.68
N LYS A 672 -6.25 -38.05 10.37
CA LYS A 672 -6.92 -39.21 9.74
C LYS A 672 -6.30 -40.52 10.26
N LYS A 673 -4.96 -40.63 10.25
CA LYS A 673 -4.23 -41.81 10.78
C LYS A 673 -4.39 -41.96 12.30
N LEU A 674 -4.43 -40.85 13.04
CA LEU A 674 -4.69 -40.86 14.49
C LEU A 674 -6.13 -41.31 14.82
N ARG A 675 -7.13 -40.97 13.99
CA ARG A 675 -8.53 -41.42 14.18
C ARG A 675 -8.71 -42.93 13.97
N SER A 676 -7.88 -43.54 13.12
CA SER A 676 -7.86 -44.99 12.88
C SER A 676 -6.96 -45.77 13.84
N ALA A 677 -6.23 -45.10 14.74
CA ALA A 677 -5.33 -45.75 15.68
C ALA A 677 -6.08 -46.35 16.88
N THR A 678 -5.63 -47.50 17.38
CA THR A 678 -6.19 -48.09 18.60
C THR A 678 -5.74 -47.32 19.85
N ILE A 679 -6.41 -47.53 20.98
CA ILE A 679 -6.06 -46.88 22.25
C ILE A 679 -4.62 -47.23 22.64
N GLU A 680 -4.21 -48.48 22.43
CA GLU A 680 -2.87 -48.99 22.70
C GLU A 680 -1.81 -48.27 21.84
N GLN A 681 -2.07 -48.10 20.54
CA GLN A 681 -1.18 -47.35 19.64
C GLN A 681 -1.07 -45.88 20.06
N ILE A 682 -2.15 -45.26 20.50
CA ILE A 682 -2.14 -43.87 21.00
C ILE A 682 -1.32 -43.74 22.31
N GLN A 683 -1.21 -44.81 23.11
CA GLN A 683 -0.36 -44.86 24.31
C GLN A 683 1.15 -45.00 24.00
N GLU A 684 1.54 -45.44 22.81
CA GLU A 684 2.96 -45.52 22.41
C GLU A 684 3.60 -44.13 22.28
N VAL A 685 2.79 -43.08 22.17
CA VAL A 685 3.25 -41.69 22.09
C VAL A 685 3.74 -41.19 23.45
N PRO A 686 5.02 -40.75 23.58
CA PRO A 686 5.58 -40.32 24.85
C PRO A 686 4.76 -39.22 25.54
N GLY A 687 4.34 -39.51 26.78
CA GLY A 687 3.57 -38.58 27.61
C GLY A 687 2.04 -38.69 27.48
N ILE A 688 1.52 -39.68 26.74
CA ILE A 688 0.09 -40.02 26.67
C ILE A 688 -0.18 -41.25 27.56
N GLY A 689 -0.92 -41.05 28.66
CA GLY A 689 -1.39 -42.15 29.51
C GLY A 689 -2.73 -42.72 29.03
N ARG A 690 -3.10 -43.92 29.50
CA ARG A 690 -4.33 -44.63 29.12
C ARG A 690 -5.59 -43.74 29.11
N LYS A 691 -5.85 -43.05 30.23
CA LYS A 691 -6.98 -42.13 30.40
C LYS A 691 -6.98 -40.96 29.39
N THR A 692 -5.80 -40.51 28.96
CA THR A 692 -5.64 -39.49 27.93
C THR A 692 -5.89 -40.06 26.54
N ALA A 693 -5.37 -41.26 26.24
CA ALA A 693 -5.64 -41.98 24.98
C ALA A 693 -7.14 -42.25 24.78
N GLU A 694 -7.82 -42.73 25.82
CA GLU A 694 -9.28 -42.93 25.84
C GLU A 694 -10.04 -41.61 25.58
N THR A 695 -9.63 -40.51 26.22
CA THR A 695 -10.24 -39.17 26.00
C THR A 695 -10.04 -38.66 24.56
N ILE A 696 -8.84 -38.88 23.98
CA ILE A 696 -8.53 -38.53 22.58
C ILE A 696 -9.41 -39.34 21.62
N ALA A 697 -9.51 -40.66 21.84
CA ALA A 697 -10.29 -41.56 20.97
C ALA A 697 -11.78 -41.18 20.97
N VAL A 698 -12.37 -40.92 22.14
CA VAL A 698 -13.77 -40.48 22.26
C VAL A 698 -14.00 -39.14 21.54
N ALA A 699 -13.13 -38.15 21.74
CA ALA A 699 -13.26 -36.84 21.10
C ALA A 699 -13.12 -36.92 19.56
N LEU A 700 -12.19 -37.74 19.05
CA LEU A 700 -12.01 -37.93 17.61
C LEU A 700 -13.13 -38.75 16.96
N ALA A 701 -13.79 -39.64 17.72
CA ALA A 701 -14.97 -40.39 17.25
C ALA A 701 -16.23 -39.53 17.19
N GLN A 702 -16.39 -38.55 18.09
CA GLN A 702 -17.53 -37.62 18.11
C GLN A 702 -17.45 -36.52 17.04
N ALA A 703 -16.24 -36.19 16.56
CA ALA A 703 -16.06 -35.22 15.48
C ALA A 703 -16.41 -35.82 14.11
N ALA A 704 -17.47 -35.33 13.44
CA ALA A 704 -17.86 -35.75 12.09
C ALA A 704 -16.69 -35.70 11.07
N PRO A 705 -16.64 -36.59 10.07
CA PRO A 705 -15.57 -36.61 9.08
C PRO A 705 -15.55 -35.31 8.24
N ALA A 706 -14.36 -34.78 7.99
CA ALA A 706 -14.18 -33.66 7.07
C ALA A 706 -14.43 -34.10 5.63
N ALA A 707 -15.15 -33.27 4.86
CA ALA A 707 -15.32 -33.46 3.41
C ALA A 707 -13.96 -33.41 2.68
N PRO A 708 -13.81 -34.07 1.52
CA PRO A 708 -12.55 -34.13 0.79
C PRO A 708 -12.04 -32.75 0.37
N ALA A 709 -10.72 -32.60 0.32
CA ALA A 709 -10.08 -31.34 -0.01
C ALA A 709 -10.18 -31.05 -1.52
N VAL A 710 -10.79 -29.92 -1.87
CA VAL A 710 -10.88 -29.42 -3.25
C VAL A 710 -9.84 -28.32 -3.46
N ASN A 711 -9.07 -28.40 -4.54
CA ASN A 711 -8.10 -27.37 -4.88
C ASN A 711 -8.83 -26.09 -5.34
N THR A 712 -8.78 -25.02 -4.55
CA THR A 712 -9.54 -23.78 -4.81
C THR A 712 -9.04 -22.96 -6.00
N ALA A 713 -7.97 -23.38 -6.69
CA ALA A 713 -7.50 -22.76 -7.93
C ALA A 713 -8.02 -23.48 -9.20
N THR A 714 -8.36 -24.77 -9.13
CA THR A 714 -8.73 -25.60 -10.30
C THR A 714 -10.06 -26.34 -10.17
N GLY A 715 -10.61 -26.48 -8.96
CA GLY A 715 -11.89 -27.18 -8.72
C GLY A 715 -11.78 -28.70 -8.62
N GLU A 716 -10.58 -29.27 -8.74
CA GLU A 716 -10.36 -30.73 -8.65
C GLU A 716 -10.36 -31.23 -7.21
N ILE A 717 -10.93 -32.42 -7.02
CA ILE A 717 -10.91 -33.18 -5.76
C ILE A 717 -9.57 -33.90 -5.67
N ILE A 718 -8.84 -33.73 -4.56
CA ILE A 718 -7.57 -34.41 -4.35
C ILE A 718 -7.85 -35.82 -3.81
N GLU A 719 -7.58 -36.84 -4.61
CA GLU A 719 -7.46 -38.23 -4.15
C GLU A 719 -5.98 -38.51 -3.85
N ASP A 720 -5.67 -38.88 -2.60
CA ASP A 720 -4.31 -39.19 -2.16
C ASP A 720 -3.91 -40.60 -2.64
N GLU A 721 -2.88 -40.72 -3.48
CA GLU A 721 -2.29 -42.02 -3.85
C GLU A 721 -1.64 -42.71 -2.63
N GLU A 722 -1.98 -43.98 -2.38
CA GLU A 722 -1.34 -44.79 -1.33
C GLU A 722 -0.01 -45.42 -1.80
N PRO A 723 1.07 -45.33 -1.02
CA PRO A 723 2.24 -46.18 -1.20
C PRO A 723 2.02 -47.56 -0.53
N ASP A 724 2.08 -48.61 -1.34
CA ASP A 724 1.91 -50.01 -0.93
C ASP A 724 3.04 -50.52 -0.01
N THR A 725 2.67 -51.00 1.19
CA THR A 725 3.46 -51.98 1.96
C THR A 725 2.56 -52.94 2.76
N THR A 726 2.20 -54.06 2.15
CA THR A 726 2.04 -55.41 2.74
C THR A 726 1.77 -55.56 4.27
N GLY A 727 0.62 -56.15 4.63
CA GLY A 727 0.60 -57.29 5.55
C GLY A 727 -0.16 -57.22 6.89
N GLY A 728 -1.46 -57.55 6.88
CA GLY A 728 -2.03 -58.49 7.86
C GLY A 728 -3.04 -57.99 8.91
N SER A 729 -4.03 -58.86 9.16
CA SER A 729 -5.02 -58.87 10.27
C SER A 729 -6.17 -57.86 10.24
N SER A 730 -7.34 -58.33 9.80
CA SER A 730 -8.66 -57.69 9.94
C SER A 730 -9.21 -57.79 11.37
N GLY A 731 -9.72 -56.69 11.91
CA GLY A 731 -10.56 -56.65 13.11
C GLY A 731 -11.77 -55.74 12.90
N GLU A 732 -12.96 -56.18 13.32
CA GLU A 732 -14.22 -55.45 13.12
C GLU A 732 -14.36 -54.21 14.04
N PRO A 733 -15.06 -53.15 13.59
CA PRO A 733 -15.35 -51.99 14.44
C PRO A 733 -16.44 -52.29 15.47
N VAL A 734 -16.26 -51.79 16.70
CA VAL A 734 -17.15 -52.04 17.85
C VAL A 734 -18.46 -51.25 17.71
N THR A 735 -19.59 -51.94 17.87
CA THR A 735 -20.92 -51.34 17.97
C THR A 735 -21.18 -50.81 19.39
N ALA A 736 -21.72 -49.59 19.49
CA ALA A 736 -22.05 -48.98 20.78
C ALA A 736 -23.32 -49.62 21.41
N GLY A 737 -23.18 -50.17 22.61
CA GLY A 737 -24.30 -50.64 23.43
C GLY A 737 -25.04 -49.47 24.11
N ALA A 738 -26.37 -49.55 24.17
CA ALA A 738 -27.21 -48.58 24.87
C ALA A 738 -27.11 -48.72 26.40
N PRO A 739 -27.35 -47.64 27.18
CA PRO A 739 -27.35 -47.70 28.63
C PRO A 739 -28.68 -48.26 29.18
N ASP A 740 -28.60 -49.18 30.14
CA ASP A 740 -29.76 -49.62 30.93
C ASP A 740 -29.72 -49.02 32.36
N GLU A 741 -30.90 -48.81 32.94
CA GLU A 741 -31.10 -48.02 34.14
C GLU A 741 -30.95 -48.82 35.45
N ARG A 742 -30.38 -48.13 36.46
CA ARG A 742 -30.71 -48.25 37.89
C ARG A 742 -30.94 -49.64 38.50
N ARG A 743 -30.04 -50.03 39.40
CA ARG A 743 -30.45 -50.32 40.79
C ARG A 743 -29.28 -50.14 41.75
N GLY A 744 -29.50 -49.38 42.82
CA GLY A 744 -28.60 -49.33 43.96
C GLY A 744 -29.26 -49.98 45.16
N GLN A 745 -28.44 -50.53 46.07
CA GLN A 745 -28.73 -50.68 47.49
C GLN A 745 -27.42 -51.00 48.23
N GLU A 746 -27.28 -50.42 49.43
CA GLU A 746 -26.63 -50.95 50.65
C GLU A 746 -25.33 -51.78 50.49
N THR A 747 -24.20 -51.43 51.12
CA THR A 747 -23.96 -50.72 52.40
C THR A 747 -22.71 -49.84 52.38
#